data_AF-A0A1F2WK52-F1
#
_entry.id   AF-A0A1F2WK52-F1
#
_cell.length_a   1.000
_cell.length_b   1.000
_cell.length_c   1.000
_cell.angle_alpha   90.00
_cell.angle_beta   90.00
_cell.angle_gamma   90.00
#
_symmetry.space_group_name_H-M   'P 1'
#
loop_
_entity.id
_entity.type
_entity.pdbx_description
1 polymer ?
#
loop_
_entity_poly.entity_id
_entity_poly.type
_entity_poly.pdbx_seq_one_letter_code
_entity_poly.pdbx_strand_id
1 'polypeptide(L)'
;MLRARVQTLINIFVIVMLIGFTLTGALSLISARNPMGPLIGKAMSAKHILSGMLGNMDPHAVGEALRENPNMLGDLLSALGEDGAIQIAEAVNQNPDFAAAMLSELEPRAIAGLMNDPRNGVFALALAEHLDPESLATILNGNGDFISQLMADLDPQVTASIINQNESFLKESAAAMDPEVMARVINENATFISGLLSFLDPAIIGGALNANPNLAGELIGFLDSTILAGIVNSNGPFLSVLLSELDTGVLSSAINSHPTFLSRLMGSLDATVMAGVINANADLTIAIAEKLSNDLISAVLSNTANNPGFLDSLISELDPAVAAKAINNSSAFAAGLIHSLDPAWVTEIANRNPNLVFRAIDEIDPELIATAANNGDLLSRVLPLIDTAAIGAAIAEQSSFFTRLLPLLDPMLAEITNRALEGNPAFASSLLANLDGTRIADALGKAPGFLSGVIGGLSPNLIAAMVQGSNENCQLLVNTLNSFDAPSLALALDLSGSFFPALLSIMPPNLAEALGRALTSRPDLIDAALKATDTKVIAGILNSGAADSLLAGLIPLLSEETASALAAGINSNAGKPQSESMIKSLIATTNADSVADAVNQNPGFISGLLANLNENAARAIADGLNARPDITTLVTAGLNGDTAAAMARALSENAAILQPLIGNLSPDVGKAIAEGLNRNTSDLNYQLISGLSPAVGREIAAGLNENPNLDALMSSFIGNLNSAAGSEIAQGLNQNSNPAGPSFLTAMLGYTSPAVAAAAINAINALPASPVENNLIYQLVARLDAETAADIANGVNNNPNLLQDLLAKLDGTKTAQALNANAPFLTALVGHLDGVSLADAINRSLDPNDPETLGRGQTFIGDLVNTMDGGIFAKALNDNPTLLEQFFDQAGSDGLGTTWQNLLRDSRQGDPEGFLTELLKGLDAGVVSEAINDSFSYNGDPRLPYYDPAYPDRPSTFFDVTWFRVNVLAFGMFRQVVWVQLLGAAVNRWNP
;
A
#
# COMPACT_ATOMS: atom_id res chain seq x y z
N MET A 1 -20.03 12.41 -60.74
CA MET A 1 -21.44 12.84 -60.59
C MET A 1 -22.10 13.30 -61.88
N LEU A 2 -21.36 13.49 -62.98
CA LEU A 2 -21.99 13.64 -64.28
C LEU A 2 -22.46 12.34 -64.89
N ARG A 3 -21.74 11.24 -64.67
CA ARG A 3 -21.90 9.98 -65.40
C ARG A 3 -23.32 9.42 -65.37
N ALA A 4 -24.07 9.66 -64.29
CA ALA A 4 -25.44 9.20 -64.20
C ALA A 4 -26.51 10.20 -64.66
N ARG A 5 -26.27 11.50 -64.53
CA ARG A 5 -27.12 12.54 -65.13
C ARG A 5 -27.04 12.50 -66.65
N VAL A 6 -25.83 12.21 -67.11
CA VAL A 6 -25.52 11.91 -68.50
C VAL A 6 -26.29 10.67 -68.93
N GLN A 7 -26.58 9.69 -68.09
CA GLN A 7 -27.30 8.48 -68.49
C GLN A 7 -28.80 8.69 -68.81
N THR A 8 -29.49 9.59 -68.13
CA THR A 8 -30.84 10.00 -68.56
C THR A 8 -30.75 10.81 -69.86
N LEU A 9 -29.68 11.60 -69.99
CA LEU A 9 -29.21 12.32 -71.18
C LEU A 9 -28.84 11.43 -72.39
N ILE A 10 -28.43 10.21 -72.10
CA ILE A 10 -28.06 9.14 -73.04
C ILE A 10 -29.32 8.46 -73.56
N ASN A 11 -30.25 8.16 -72.66
CA ASN A 11 -31.52 7.54 -73.03
C ASN A 11 -32.37 8.51 -73.86
N ILE A 12 -32.32 9.80 -73.52
CA ILE A 12 -32.77 10.90 -74.40
C ILE A 12 -32.07 10.90 -75.75
N PHE A 13 -30.75 10.84 -75.73
CA PHE A 13 -29.94 11.08 -76.90
C PHE A 13 -30.32 10.09 -78.02
N VAL A 14 -30.77 8.91 -77.62
CA VAL A 14 -31.31 7.93 -78.53
C VAL A 14 -32.80 8.12 -78.86
N ILE A 15 -33.61 8.64 -77.95
CA ILE A 15 -34.98 9.11 -78.25
C ILE A 15 -34.98 10.27 -79.27
N VAL A 16 -33.94 11.09 -79.28
CA VAL A 16 -33.68 12.13 -80.28
C VAL A 16 -33.28 11.52 -81.63
N MET A 17 -32.41 10.51 -81.62
CA MET A 17 -32.13 9.69 -82.81
C MET A 17 -33.40 9.04 -83.37
N LEU A 18 -34.25 8.47 -82.52
CA LEU A 18 -35.48 7.71 -82.84
C LEU A 18 -36.44 8.44 -83.77
N ILE A 19 -36.45 9.76 -83.73
CA ILE A 19 -37.38 10.54 -84.54
C ILE A 19 -36.76 10.97 -85.85
N GLY A 20 -35.44 11.14 -85.88
CA GLY A 20 -34.77 11.39 -87.13
C GLY A 20 -34.89 10.21 -88.10
N PHE A 21 -34.95 9.02 -87.50
CA PHE A 21 -35.16 7.73 -88.14
C PHE A 21 -36.60 7.51 -88.60
N THR A 22 -37.59 8.05 -87.88
CA THR A 22 -39.00 7.88 -88.23
C THR A 22 -39.57 9.02 -89.05
N LEU A 23 -38.98 10.22 -89.05
CA LEU A 23 -39.36 11.30 -89.98
C LEU A 23 -38.89 11.03 -91.41
N THR A 24 -37.77 10.34 -91.62
CA THR A 24 -37.43 9.81 -92.95
C THR A 24 -38.32 8.63 -93.34
N GLY A 25 -38.74 7.82 -92.36
CA GLY A 25 -39.84 6.88 -92.53
C GLY A 25 -41.14 7.60 -92.94
N ALA A 26 -41.53 8.68 -92.26
CA ALA A 26 -42.77 9.40 -92.48
C ALA A 26 -42.77 10.25 -93.77
N LEU A 27 -41.64 10.86 -94.13
CA LEU A 27 -41.46 11.61 -95.37
C LEU A 27 -41.32 10.68 -96.59
N SER A 28 -40.77 9.47 -96.41
CA SER A 28 -40.91 8.41 -97.42
C SER A 28 -42.31 7.77 -97.44
N LEU A 29 -43.12 8.01 -96.41
CA LEU A 29 -44.52 7.57 -96.28
C LEU A 29 -45.55 8.62 -96.72
N ILE A 30 -45.22 9.53 -97.64
CA ILE A 30 -46.26 10.03 -98.57
C ILE A 30 -46.65 8.90 -99.55
N SER A 31 -47.16 7.80 -98.99
CA SER A 31 -48.34 7.07 -99.45
C SER A 31 -48.67 5.92 -98.48
N ALA A 32 -49.57 6.24 -97.55
CA ALA A 32 -50.80 5.51 -97.21
C ALA A 32 -50.79 3.97 -97.07
N ARG A 33 -51.36 3.50 -95.94
CA ARG A 33 -52.24 2.31 -95.82
C ARG A 33 -51.90 1.13 -96.75
N ASN A 34 -50.72 0.53 -96.60
CA ASN A 34 -50.32 -0.66 -97.35
C ASN A 34 -50.13 -1.88 -96.40
N PRO A 35 -50.70 -3.06 -96.67
CA PRO A 35 -50.47 -4.30 -95.90
C PRO A 35 -49.01 -4.79 -95.91
N MET A 36 -48.14 -4.16 -96.70
CA MET A 36 -46.69 -4.30 -96.62
C MET A 36 -46.07 -3.56 -95.42
N GLY A 37 -46.83 -2.78 -94.64
CA GLY A 37 -46.33 -2.07 -93.46
C GLY A 37 -45.56 -2.95 -92.45
N PRO A 38 -46.04 -4.15 -92.09
CA PRO A 38 -45.29 -5.09 -91.27
C PRO A 38 -44.09 -5.72 -91.97
N LEU A 39 -44.08 -5.79 -93.30
CA LEU A 39 -43.01 -6.35 -94.12
C LEU A 39 -41.89 -5.35 -94.39
N ILE A 40 -42.23 -4.07 -94.58
CA ILE A 40 -41.29 -2.94 -94.62
C ILE A 40 -40.80 -2.66 -93.20
N GLY A 41 -41.67 -2.73 -92.18
CA GLY A 41 -41.27 -2.73 -90.77
C GLY A 41 -40.30 -3.87 -90.46
N LYS A 42 -40.55 -5.09 -90.94
CA LYS A 42 -39.64 -6.24 -90.79
C LYS A 42 -38.37 -6.14 -91.64
N ALA A 43 -38.45 -5.58 -92.84
CA ALA A 43 -37.30 -5.37 -93.72
C ALA A 43 -36.41 -4.23 -93.20
N MET A 44 -37.00 -3.19 -92.63
CA MET A 44 -36.26 -2.13 -91.94
C MET A 44 -35.70 -2.61 -90.61
N SER A 45 -36.39 -3.51 -89.88
CA SER A 45 -35.85 -4.18 -88.68
C SER A 45 -34.71 -5.18 -88.99
N ALA A 46 -34.35 -5.40 -90.26
CA ALA A 46 -33.20 -6.21 -90.59
C ALA A 46 -31.92 -5.46 -90.20
N LYS A 47 -31.13 -6.10 -89.34
CA LYS A 47 -29.91 -5.65 -88.63
C LYS A 47 -28.89 -4.77 -89.39
N HIS A 48 -28.98 -4.64 -90.72
CA HIS A 48 -28.02 -3.92 -91.56
C HIS A 48 -28.63 -2.83 -92.48
N ILE A 49 -29.95 -2.72 -92.60
CA ILE A 49 -30.59 -1.75 -93.52
C ILE A 49 -30.76 -0.38 -92.87
N LEU A 50 -31.25 -0.34 -91.64
CA LEU A 50 -31.39 0.89 -90.84
C LEU A 50 -30.04 1.60 -90.70
N SER A 51 -29.00 0.92 -90.21
CA SER A 51 -27.64 1.48 -90.06
C SER A 51 -27.08 2.09 -91.36
N GLY A 52 -27.22 1.39 -92.49
CA GLY A 52 -26.73 1.86 -93.79
C GLY A 52 -27.49 3.05 -94.38
N MET A 53 -28.77 3.23 -94.03
CA MET A 53 -29.53 4.41 -94.44
C MET A 53 -29.08 5.68 -93.69
N LEU A 54 -28.70 5.53 -92.42
CA LEU A 54 -28.41 6.64 -91.51
C LEU A 54 -27.06 7.28 -91.79
N GLY A 55 -26.04 6.46 -92.08
CA GLY A 55 -24.73 6.97 -92.50
C GLY A 55 -24.76 7.81 -93.78
N ASN A 56 -25.91 7.92 -94.46
CA ASN A 56 -26.12 8.70 -95.68
C ASN A 56 -27.14 9.85 -95.54
N MET A 57 -27.68 10.12 -94.34
CA MET A 57 -28.66 11.19 -94.11
C MET A 57 -27.98 12.50 -93.65
N ASP A 58 -28.64 13.64 -93.88
CA ASP A 58 -28.20 14.94 -93.36
C ASP A 58 -28.76 15.15 -91.95
N PRO A 59 -27.91 15.21 -90.90
CA PRO A 59 -28.36 15.37 -89.52
C PRO A 59 -29.11 16.69 -89.27
N HIS A 60 -28.81 17.76 -90.02
CA HIS A 60 -29.44 19.07 -89.84
C HIS A 60 -30.91 19.07 -90.27
N ALA A 61 -31.19 18.59 -91.49
CA ALA A 61 -32.54 18.50 -92.04
C ALA A 61 -33.46 17.64 -91.17
N VAL A 62 -32.88 16.64 -90.53
CA VAL A 62 -33.59 15.73 -89.67
C VAL A 62 -33.87 16.37 -88.31
N GLY A 63 -32.89 17.03 -87.67
CA GLY A 63 -33.09 17.78 -86.43
C GLY A 63 -34.09 18.94 -86.58
N GLU A 64 -34.09 19.64 -87.71
CA GLU A 64 -35.04 20.70 -88.02
C GLU A 64 -36.49 20.19 -88.06
N ALA A 65 -36.73 19.08 -88.75
CA ALA A 65 -38.08 18.51 -88.89
C ALA A 65 -38.67 18.03 -87.54
N LEU A 66 -37.81 17.74 -86.55
CA LEU A 66 -38.17 17.38 -85.18
C LEU A 66 -38.52 18.56 -84.31
N ARG A 67 -37.78 19.65 -84.47
CA ARG A 67 -38.06 20.92 -83.82
C ARG A 67 -39.45 21.44 -84.20
N GLU A 68 -39.87 21.21 -85.45
CA GLU A 68 -41.19 21.57 -85.94
C GLU A 68 -42.33 20.67 -85.44
N ASN A 69 -42.05 19.46 -84.91
CA ASN A 69 -43.06 18.46 -84.53
C ASN A 69 -42.81 17.79 -83.15
N PRO A 70 -42.79 18.55 -82.04
CA PRO A 70 -42.32 18.05 -80.73
C PRO A 70 -43.23 17.02 -80.03
N ASN A 71 -44.51 16.92 -80.39
CA ASN A 71 -45.46 16.00 -79.74
C ASN A 71 -45.49 14.59 -80.36
N MET A 72 -45.12 14.46 -81.64
CA MET A 72 -45.09 13.19 -82.39
C MET A 72 -44.12 12.18 -81.76
N LEU A 73 -43.12 12.74 -81.08
CA LEU A 73 -42.09 12.11 -80.30
C LEU A 73 -42.62 11.15 -79.22
N GLY A 74 -43.51 11.62 -78.33
CA GLY A 74 -44.00 10.82 -77.20
C GLY A 74 -44.92 9.67 -77.61
N ASP A 75 -45.75 9.89 -78.64
CA ASP A 75 -46.66 8.89 -79.19
C ASP A 75 -45.90 7.73 -79.87
N LEU A 76 -44.78 8.06 -80.53
CA LEU A 76 -43.94 7.08 -81.21
C LEU A 76 -43.17 6.19 -80.24
N LEU A 77 -42.65 6.75 -79.15
CA LEU A 77 -41.97 6.01 -78.09
C LEU A 77 -42.89 4.97 -77.44
N SER A 78 -44.13 5.39 -77.18
CA SER A 78 -45.17 4.52 -76.62
C SER A 78 -45.52 3.35 -77.55
N ALA A 79 -45.34 3.52 -78.87
CA ALA A 79 -45.68 2.53 -79.89
C ALA A 79 -44.56 1.53 -80.19
N LEU A 80 -43.29 1.91 -80.01
CA LEU A 80 -42.12 1.11 -80.36
C LEU A 80 -41.77 0.04 -79.32
N GLY A 81 -42.06 0.30 -78.04
CA GLY A 81 -41.81 -0.65 -76.95
C GLY A 81 -40.33 -1.11 -76.85
N GLU A 82 -40.11 -2.21 -76.13
CA GLU A 82 -38.79 -2.77 -75.84
C GLU A 82 -38.02 -3.19 -77.10
N ASP A 83 -38.67 -3.90 -78.04
CA ASP A 83 -38.05 -4.33 -79.30
C ASP A 83 -37.54 -3.15 -80.16
N GLY A 84 -38.24 -2.02 -80.09
CA GLY A 84 -37.82 -0.79 -80.75
C GLY A 84 -36.59 -0.16 -80.10
N ALA A 85 -36.46 -0.25 -78.78
CA ALA A 85 -35.28 0.24 -78.07
C ALA A 85 -34.00 -0.48 -78.53
N ILE A 86 -34.05 -1.81 -78.70
CA ILE A 86 -32.92 -2.63 -79.14
C ILE A 86 -32.41 -2.22 -80.53
N GLN A 87 -33.33 -2.11 -81.51
CA GLN A 87 -32.99 -1.79 -82.90
C GLN A 87 -32.34 -0.40 -83.02
N ILE A 88 -32.75 0.51 -82.15
CA ILE A 88 -32.28 1.88 -82.17
C ILE A 88 -30.93 1.97 -81.49
N ALA A 89 -30.73 1.28 -80.37
CA ALA A 89 -29.41 1.14 -79.76
C ALA A 89 -28.38 0.58 -80.76
N GLU A 90 -28.71 -0.48 -81.50
CA GLU A 90 -27.82 -1.04 -82.52
C GLU A 90 -27.44 -0.03 -83.63
N ALA A 91 -28.37 0.84 -84.02
CA ALA A 91 -28.13 1.83 -85.07
C ALA A 91 -27.30 3.03 -84.58
N VAL A 92 -27.54 3.46 -83.34
CA VAL A 92 -26.73 4.47 -82.64
C VAL A 92 -25.28 4.00 -82.53
N ASN A 93 -25.07 2.78 -82.05
CA ASN A 93 -23.74 2.20 -81.85
C ASN A 93 -22.93 2.11 -83.15
N GLN A 94 -23.60 2.05 -84.30
CA GLN A 94 -22.93 1.99 -85.62
C GLN A 94 -22.72 3.37 -86.24
N ASN A 95 -23.38 4.43 -85.74
CA ASN A 95 -23.37 5.77 -86.33
C ASN A 95 -23.27 6.90 -85.28
N PRO A 96 -22.27 6.91 -84.39
CA PRO A 96 -22.18 7.88 -83.30
C PRO A 96 -22.03 9.34 -83.78
N ASP A 97 -21.20 9.62 -84.80
CA ASP A 97 -20.97 10.99 -85.27
C ASP A 97 -22.22 11.65 -85.86
N PHE A 98 -23.01 10.88 -86.62
CA PHE A 98 -24.29 11.34 -87.19
C PHE A 98 -25.25 11.74 -86.07
N ALA A 99 -25.31 10.93 -85.01
CA ALA A 99 -26.10 11.20 -83.84
C ALA A 99 -25.68 12.48 -83.11
N ALA A 100 -24.37 12.66 -82.94
CA ALA A 100 -23.80 13.81 -82.29
C ALA A 100 -24.21 15.09 -83.03
N ALA A 101 -24.15 15.08 -84.37
CA ALA A 101 -24.58 16.19 -85.19
C ALA A 101 -26.09 16.44 -85.11
N MET A 102 -26.94 15.40 -85.11
CA MET A 102 -28.40 15.57 -84.95
C MET A 102 -28.78 16.16 -83.61
N LEU A 103 -28.09 15.77 -82.53
CA LEU A 103 -28.38 16.25 -81.18
C LEU A 103 -28.21 17.76 -81.06
N SER A 104 -27.20 18.32 -81.73
CA SER A 104 -26.93 19.76 -81.75
C SER A 104 -28.05 20.60 -82.37
N GLU A 105 -28.99 19.96 -83.07
CA GLU A 105 -30.08 20.61 -83.80
C GLU A 105 -31.43 20.55 -83.08
N LEU A 106 -31.49 19.92 -81.91
CA LEU A 106 -32.74 19.79 -81.16
C LEU A 106 -32.93 20.87 -80.09
N GLU A 107 -34.17 21.03 -79.65
CA GLU A 107 -34.52 21.93 -78.55
C GLU A 107 -34.50 21.18 -77.20
N PRO A 108 -33.62 21.55 -76.25
CA PRO A 108 -33.48 20.87 -74.97
C PRO A 108 -34.78 20.75 -74.16
N ARG A 109 -35.60 21.82 -74.14
CA ARG A 109 -36.85 21.87 -73.35
C ARG A 109 -37.90 20.85 -73.76
N ALA A 110 -38.11 20.70 -75.07
CA ALA A 110 -39.08 19.75 -75.60
C ALA A 110 -38.70 18.31 -75.22
N ILE A 111 -37.40 18.05 -75.24
CA ILE A 111 -36.82 16.76 -74.87
C ILE A 111 -36.93 16.50 -73.37
N ALA A 112 -36.66 17.49 -72.52
CA ALA A 112 -36.86 17.39 -71.07
C ALA A 112 -38.30 17.00 -70.70
N GLY A 113 -39.30 17.65 -71.34
CA GLY A 113 -40.72 17.37 -71.09
C GLY A 113 -41.13 15.93 -71.37
N LEU A 114 -40.51 15.29 -72.36
CA LEU A 114 -40.78 13.89 -72.71
C LEU A 114 -40.18 12.91 -71.69
N MET A 115 -39.05 13.24 -71.10
CA MET A 115 -38.40 12.32 -70.15
C MET A 115 -38.95 12.45 -68.75
N ASN A 116 -39.42 13.64 -68.39
CA ASN A 116 -40.06 13.88 -67.10
C ASN A 116 -41.39 13.09 -67.01
N ASP A 117 -41.87 12.50 -68.11
CA ASP A 117 -42.98 11.56 -68.13
C ASP A 117 -42.54 10.15 -67.69
N PRO A 118 -42.97 9.65 -66.52
CA PRO A 118 -42.58 8.34 -66.00
C PRO A 118 -42.97 7.17 -66.93
N ARG A 119 -43.94 7.36 -67.82
CA ARG A 119 -44.39 6.34 -68.79
C ARG A 119 -43.29 5.97 -69.79
N ASN A 120 -42.32 6.86 -70.03
CA ASN A 120 -41.22 6.65 -70.96
C ASN A 120 -40.00 5.97 -70.30
N GLY A 121 -40.03 5.73 -68.98
CA GLY A 121 -38.93 5.14 -68.22
C GLY A 121 -38.58 3.69 -68.61
N VAL A 122 -39.60 2.87 -68.93
CA VAL A 122 -39.38 1.46 -69.34
C VAL A 122 -38.65 1.36 -70.67
N PHE A 123 -39.00 2.24 -71.62
CA PHE A 123 -38.32 2.33 -72.91
C PHE A 123 -36.87 2.80 -72.75
N ALA A 124 -36.65 3.81 -71.91
CA ALA A 124 -35.31 4.31 -71.59
C ALA A 124 -34.42 3.23 -70.94
N LEU A 125 -34.99 2.37 -70.09
CA LEU A 125 -34.28 1.26 -69.46
C LEU A 125 -33.83 0.19 -70.48
N ALA A 126 -34.76 -0.30 -71.30
CA ALA A 126 -34.46 -1.26 -72.36
C ALA A 126 -33.42 -0.75 -73.36
N LEU A 127 -33.40 0.56 -73.59
CA LEU A 127 -32.46 1.20 -74.48
C LEU A 127 -31.04 1.26 -73.90
N ALA A 128 -30.93 1.59 -72.61
CA ALA A 128 -29.65 1.61 -71.90
C ALA A 128 -28.97 0.23 -71.88
N GLU A 129 -29.74 -0.87 -71.84
CA GLU A 129 -29.20 -2.24 -71.84
C GLU A 129 -28.49 -2.63 -73.14
N HIS A 130 -28.76 -1.93 -74.26
CA HIS A 130 -28.26 -2.30 -75.59
C HIS A 130 -27.34 -1.26 -76.23
N LEU A 131 -27.15 -0.11 -75.60
CA LEU A 131 -26.26 0.94 -76.10
C LEU A 131 -24.79 0.61 -75.83
N ASP A 132 -23.93 0.98 -76.77
CA ASP A 132 -22.49 0.89 -76.65
C ASP A 132 -21.96 2.12 -75.90
N PRO A 133 -21.30 1.93 -74.75
CA PRO A 133 -20.81 3.02 -73.92
C PRO A 133 -19.81 3.96 -74.61
N GLU A 134 -18.98 3.46 -75.53
CA GLU A 134 -17.98 4.28 -76.25
C GLU A 134 -18.64 5.18 -77.29
N SER A 135 -19.49 4.61 -78.15
CA SER A 135 -20.27 5.34 -79.15
C SER A 135 -20.99 6.52 -78.51
N LEU A 136 -21.61 6.25 -77.37
CA LEU A 136 -22.34 7.23 -76.62
C LEU A 136 -21.48 8.36 -76.04
N ALA A 137 -20.29 8.03 -75.52
CA ALA A 137 -19.39 9.05 -75.02
C ALA A 137 -18.93 10.00 -76.13
N THR A 138 -18.65 9.49 -77.34
CA THR A 138 -18.34 10.33 -78.52
C THR A 138 -19.39 11.41 -78.74
N ILE A 139 -20.66 11.02 -78.66
CA ILE A 139 -21.80 11.90 -78.89
C ILE A 139 -21.89 12.97 -77.81
N LEU A 140 -21.79 12.56 -76.55
CA LEU A 140 -21.96 13.46 -75.42
C LEU A 140 -20.82 14.46 -75.32
N ASN A 141 -19.58 14.01 -75.56
CA ASN A 141 -18.40 14.86 -75.55
C ASN A 141 -18.52 15.98 -76.60
N GLY A 142 -19.17 15.72 -77.73
CA GLY A 142 -19.44 16.73 -78.78
C GLY A 142 -20.58 17.72 -78.48
N ASN A 143 -21.39 17.50 -77.43
CA ASN A 143 -22.68 18.20 -77.26
C ASN A 143 -22.88 18.88 -75.89
N GLY A 144 -21.82 19.17 -75.13
CA GLY A 144 -21.97 19.64 -73.74
C GLY A 144 -22.86 20.87 -73.51
N ASP A 145 -22.95 21.82 -74.47
CA ASP A 145 -23.83 23.00 -74.32
C ASP A 145 -25.32 22.62 -74.35
N PHE A 146 -25.70 21.73 -75.28
CA PHE A 146 -27.05 21.18 -75.36
C PHE A 146 -27.39 20.40 -74.07
N ILE A 147 -26.44 19.60 -73.60
CA ILE A 147 -26.55 18.78 -72.38
C ILE A 147 -26.79 19.65 -71.15
N SER A 148 -26.04 20.75 -71.02
CA SER A 148 -26.22 21.71 -69.94
C SER A 148 -27.60 22.36 -69.95
N GLN A 149 -28.09 22.78 -71.11
CA GLN A 149 -29.42 23.40 -71.22
C GLN A 149 -30.54 22.40 -70.93
N LEU A 150 -30.37 21.15 -71.37
CA LEU A 150 -31.34 20.09 -71.13
C LEU A 150 -31.46 19.78 -69.64
N MET A 151 -30.33 19.65 -68.95
CA MET A 151 -30.30 19.33 -67.51
C MET A 151 -31.01 20.37 -66.64
N ALA A 152 -31.06 21.63 -67.07
CA ALA A 152 -31.78 22.67 -66.36
C ALA A 152 -33.31 22.43 -66.30
N ASP A 153 -33.86 21.67 -67.25
CA ASP A 153 -35.30 21.43 -67.41
C ASP A 153 -35.73 19.99 -67.00
N LEU A 154 -34.80 19.14 -66.57
CA LEU A 154 -35.09 17.76 -66.13
C LEU A 154 -35.67 17.67 -64.72
N ASP A 155 -36.54 16.68 -64.50
CA ASP A 155 -37.03 16.28 -63.19
C ASP A 155 -35.97 15.40 -62.49
N PRO A 156 -35.44 15.84 -61.33
CA PRO A 156 -34.43 15.08 -60.61
C PRO A 156 -34.88 13.70 -60.13
N GLN A 157 -36.14 13.53 -59.75
CA GLN A 157 -36.65 12.26 -59.22
C GLN A 157 -36.80 11.21 -60.31
N VAL A 158 -37.36 11.61 -61.46
CA VAL A 158 -37.51 10.71 -62.62
C VAL A 158 -36.12 10.26 -63.11
N THR A 159 -35.20 11.22 -63.22
CA THR A 159 -33.79 10.98 -63.57
C THR A 159 -33.13 9.96 -62.63
N ALA A 160 -33.28 10.11 -61.30
CA ALA A 160 -32.73 9.15 -60.33
C ALA A 160 -33.29 7.74 -60.48
N SER A 161 -34.58 7.60 -60.72
CA SER A 161 -35.23 6.29 -60.83
C SER A 161 -34.65 5.44 -61.95
N ILE A 162 -34.27 6.08 -63.05
CA ILE A 162 -33.64 5.45 -64.22
C ILE A 162 -32.18 5.10 -63.89
N ILE A 163 -31.44 6.03 -63.29
CA ILE A 163 -30.04 5.82 -62.91
C ILE A 163 -29.86 4.61 -61.99
N ASN A 164 -30.69 4.52 -60.94
CA ASN A 164 -30.56 3.49 -59.92
C ASN A 164 -30.76 2.06 -60.46
N GLN A 165 -31.27 1.92 -61.70
CA GLN A 165 -31.51 0.64 -62.37
C GLN A 165 -30.45 0.28 -63.42
N ASN A 166 -29.42 1.12 -63.66
CA ASN A 166 -28.50 0.95 -64.79
C ASN A 166 -27.00 1.02 -64.41
N GLU A 167 -26.61 0.31 -63.36
CA GLU A 167 -25.26 0.35 -62.79
C GLU A 167 -24.12 -0.04 -63.75
N SER A 168 -24.24 -1.18 -64.46
CA SER A 168 -23.16 -1.69 -65.32
C SER A 168 -22.83 -0.72 -66.44
N PHE A 169 -23.87 -0.22 -67.09
CA PHE A 169 -23.74 0.77 -68.15
C PHE A 169 -23.12 2.07 -67.64
N LEU A 170 -23.44 2.49 -66.42
CA LEU A 170 -22.82 3.66 -65.81
C LEU A 170 -21.32 3.49 -65.65
N LYS A 171 -20.85 2.31 -65.22
CA LYS A 171 -19.41 2.05 -65.04
C LYS A 171 -18.62 2.13 -66.33
N GLU A 172 -19.21 1.70 -67.44
CA GLU A 172 -18.57 1.64 -68.75
C GLU A 172 -18.65 2.99 -69.48
N SER A 173 -19.82 3.62 -69.53
CA SER A 173 -20.04 4.92 -70.24
C SER A 173 -19.24 6.03 -69.61
N ALA A 174 -19.18 5.98 -68.29
CA ALA A 174 -18.21 6.66 -67.48
C ALA A 174 -16.84 6.71 -68.14
N ALA A 175 -16.14 5.59 -68.25
CA ALA A 175 -14.74 5.50 -68.68
C ALA A 175 -14.42 6.29 -69.96
N ALA A 176 -15.36 6.36 -70.90
CA ALA A 176 -15.17 6.95 -72.21
C ALA A 176 -15.50 8.46 -72.28
N MET A 177 -16.18 9.02 -71.29
CA MET A 177 -16.56 10.44 -71.31
C MET A 177 -15.45 11.40 -70.87
N ASP A 178 -15.41 12.58 -71.49
CA ASP A 178 -14.47 13.67 -71.23
C ASP A 178 -14.73 14.37 -69.87
N PRO A 179 -13.75 14.37 -68.94
CA PRO A 179 -13.84 15.06 -67.65
C PRO A 179 -14.11 16.57 -67.74
N GLU A 180 -13.66 17.26 -68.77
CA GLU A 180 -13.89 18.71 -68.92
C GLU A 180 -15.36 18.99 -69.26
N VAL A 181 -15.91 18.26 -70.23
CA VAL A 181 -17.34 18.29 -70.57
C VAL A 181 -18.16 17.93 -69.33
N MET A 182 -17.68 16.96 -68.55
CA MET A 182 -18.31 16.61 -67.29
C MET A 182 -18.39 17.80 -66.32
N ALA A 183 -17.23 18.36 -65.98
CA ALA A 183 -17.14 19.44 -65.02
C ALA A 183 -17.96 20.68 -65.44
N ARG A 184 -17.95 21.02 -66.74
CA ARG A 184 -18.76 22.13 -67.28
C ARG A 184 -20.24 21.99 -66.96
N VAL A 185 -20.82 20.83 -67.28
CA VAL A 185 -22.24 20.58 -67.03
C VAL A 185 -22.52 20.55 -65.51
N ILE A 186 -21.57 20.10 -64.67
CA ILE A 186 -21.72 20.24 -63.21
C ILE A 186 -21.80 21.70 -62.80
N ASN A 187 -20.84 22.50 -63.24
CA ASN A 187 -20.71 23.90 -62.86
C ASN A 187 -21.97 24.71 -63.27
N GLU A 188 -22.59 24.36 -64.40
CA GLU A 188 -23.76 25.06 -64.93
C GLU A 188 -25.10 24.57 -64.34
N ASN A 189 -25.16 23.40 -63.71
CA ASN A 189 -26.43 22.75 -63.30
C ASN A 189 -26.53 22.45 -61.79
N ALA A 190 -25.94 23.28 -60.94
CA ALA A 190 -25.84 23.04 -59.50
C ALA A 190 -27.18 22.72 -58.80
N THR A 191 -28.26 23.43 -59.15
CA THR A 191 -29.60 23.24 -58.52
C THR A 191 -30.20 21.88 -58.87
N PHE A 192 -30.24 21.53 -60.16
CA PHE A 192 -30.63 20.19 -60.61
C PHE A 192 -29.71 19.13 -59.99
N ILE A 193 -28.42 19.48 -59.80
CA ILE A 193 -27.45 18.63 -59.14
C ILE A 193 -27.78 18.33 -57.70
N SER A 194 -28.03 19.35 -56.90
CA SER A 194 -28.46 19.13 -55.54
C SER A 194 -29.78 18.34 -55.48
N GLY A 195 -30.75 18.65 -56.34
CA GLY A 195 -32.04 17.95 -56.35
C GLY A 195 -31.92 16.45 -56.62
N LEU A 196 -31.14 16.05 -57.63
CA LEU A 196 -31.07 14.63 -58.00
C LEU A 196 -30.26 13.82 -57.00
N LEU A 197 -29.24 14.39 -56.35
CA LEU A 197 -28.49 13.67 -55.32
C LEU A 197 -29.39 13.23 -54.15
N SER A 198 -30.49 13.96 -53.90
CA SER A 198 -31.47 13.55 -52.87
C SER A 198 -32.26 12.28 -53.19
N PHE A 199 -32.29 11.84 -54.45
CA PHE A 199 -33.04 10.65 -54.91
C PHE A 199 -32.14 9.51 -55.40
N LEU A 200 -30.84 9.77 -55.54
CA LEU A 200 -29.88 8.87 -56.14
C LEU A 200 -29.39 7.82 -55.13
N ASP A 201 -29.18 6.59 -55.57
CA ASP A 201 -28.48 5.57 -54.78
C ASP A 201 -26.96 5.86 -54.79
N PRO A 202 -26.35 6.15 -53.63
CA PRO A 202 -24.92 6.43 -53.53
C PRO A 202 -24.03 5.28 -54.01
N ALA A 203 -24.45 4.01 -53.84
CA ALA A 203 -23.65 2.83 -54.20
C ALA A 203 -23.40 2.75 -55.72
N ILE A 204 -24.39 3.15 -56.51
CA ILE A 204 -24.30 3.20 -57.98
C ILE A 204 -23.21 4.18 -58.42
N ILE A 205 -23.13 5.35 -57.77
CA ILE A 205 -22.10 6.35 -58.06
C ILE A 205 -20.73 5.94 -57.51
N GLY A 206 -20.69 5.33 -56.33
CA GLY A 206 -19.47 4.76 -55.75
C GLY A 206 -18.85 3.72 -56.69
N GLY A 207 -19.65 2.74 -57.13
CA GLY A 207 -19.22 1.71 -58.07
C GLY A 207 -18.71 2.26 -59.41
N ALA A 208 -19.35 3.31 -59.94
CA ALA A 208 -18.91 3.98 -61.17
C ALA A 208 -17.57 4.72 -61.00
N LEU A 209 -17.33 5.34 -59.84
CA LEU A 209 -16.07 6.02 -59.52
C LEU A 209 -14.94 5.02 -59.22
N ASN A 210 -15.23 3.92 -58.53
CA ASN A 210 -14.24 2.86 -58.25
C ASN A 210 -13.78 2.14 -59.52
N ALA A 211 -14.70 1.92 -60.47
CA ALA A 211 -14.34 1.38 -61.79
C ALA A 211 -13.49 2.35 -62.63
N ASN A 212 -13.39 3.62 -62.22
CA ASN A 212 -12.77 4.70 -62.99
C ASN A 212 -11.92 5.64 -62.09
N PRO A 213 -10.84 5.13 -61.48
CA PRO A 213 -10.12 5.80 -60.40
C PRO A 213 -9.55 7.18 -60.75
N ASN A 214 -9.19 7.41 -62.02
CA ASN A 214 -8.58 8.68 -62.46
C ASN A 214 -9.60 9.80 -62.64
N LEU A 215 -10.86 9.46 -62.93
CA LEU A 215 -11.89 10.44 -63.25
C LEU A 215 -12.04 11.47 -62.13
N ALA A 216 -12.07 11.03 -60.87
CA ALA A 216 -12.31 11.92 -59.75
C ALA A 216 -11.22 13.01 -59.65
N GLY A 217 -9.96 12.64 -59.86
CA GLY A 217 -8.85 13.60 -59.90
C GLY A 217 -8.92 14.56 -61.09
N GLU A 218 -9.25 14.04 -62.28
CA GLU A 218 -9.39 14.85 -63.50
C GLU A 218 -10.55 15.86 -63.40
N LEU A 219 -11.71 15.44 -62.88
CA LEU A 219 -12.86 16.32 -62.66
C LEU A 219 -12.54 17.48 -61.73
N ILE A 220 -11.86 17.20 -60.62
CA ILE A 220 -11.47 18.21 -59.63
C ILE A 220 -10.64 19.34 -60.28
N GLY A 221 -9.89 19.06 -61.35
CA GLY A 221 -9.12 20.08 -62.08
C GLY A 221 -9.97 21.12 -62.82
N PHE A 222 -11.21 20.77 -63.19
CA PHE A 222 -12.11 21.62 -64.00
C PHE A 222 -13.36 22.12 -63.24
N LEU A 223 -13.61 21.61 -62.03
CA LEU A 223 -14.76 22.01 -61.22
C LEU A 223 -14.56 23.41 -60.61
N ASP A 224 -15.67 24.14 -60.40
CA ASP A 224 -15.69 25.37 -59.60
C ASP A 224 -15.87 25.01 -58.12
N SER A 225 -14.92 25.44 -57.27
CA SER A 225 -14.92 25.08 -55.85
C SER A 225 -16.10 25.68 -55.08
N THR A 226 -16.64 26.82 -55.50
CA THR A 226 -17.77 27.48 -54.84
C THR A 226 -19.08 26.77 -55.18
N ILE A 227 -19.26 26.44 -56.46
CA ILE A 227 -20.42 25.66 -56.92
C ILE A 227 -20.42 24.29 -56.27
N LEU A 228 -19.26 23.61 -56.25
CA LEU A 228 -19.13 22.30 -55.62
C LEU A 228 -19.40 22.38 -54.11
N ALA A 229 -18.91 23.40 -53.40
CA ALA A 229 -19.22 23.60 -51.98
C ALA A 229 -20.73 23.73 -51.74
N GLY A 230 -21.45 24.50 -52.56
CA GLY A 230 -22.90 24.64 -52.45
C GLY A 230 -23.65 23.30 -52.63
N ILE A 231 -23.21 22.49 -53.61
CA ILE A 231 -23.74 21.14 -53.81
C ILE A 231 -23.42 20.26 -52.59
N VAL A 232 -22.20 20.30 -52.08
CA VAL A 232 -21.77 19.51 -50.91
C VAL A 232 -22.58 19.86 -49.67
N ASN A 233 -22.68 21.15 -49.34
CA ASN A 233 -23.39 21.66 -48.17
C ASN A 233 -24.88 21.27 -48.19
N SER A 234 -25.47 21.08 -49.37
CA SER A 234 -26.88 20.71 -49.53
C SER A 234 -27.14 19.19 -49.49
N ASN A 235 -26.10 18.35 -49.50
CA ASN A 235 -26.23 16.90 -49.72
C ASN A 235 -25.43 16.03 -48.73
N GLY A 236 -25.23 16.50 -47.49
CA GLY A 236 -24.48 15.78 -46.45
C GLY A 236 -24.87 14.30 -46.25
N PRO A 237 -26.17 13.93 -46.15
CA PRO A 237 -26.57 12.53 -45.99
C PRO A 237 -26.17 11.65 -47.17
N PHE A 238 -26.36 12.13 -48.40
CA PHE A 238 -25.95 11.42 -49.62
C PHE A 238 -24.43 11.22 -49.63
N LEU A 239 -23.67 12.27 -49.31
CA LEU A 239 -22.20 12.22 -49.27
C LEU A 239 -21.67 11.27 -48.21
N SER A 240 -22.35 11.18 -47.06
CA SER A 240 -21.96 10.28 -45.98
C SER A 240 -21.99 8.82 -46.46
N VAL A 241 -23.03 8.43 -47.20
CA VAL A 241 -23.13 7.07 -47.76
C VAL A 241 -22.22 6.91 -48.97
N LEU A 242 -22.14 7.90 -49.87
CA LEU A 242 -21.26 7.83 -51.04
C LEU A 242 -19.80 7.58 -50.65
N LEU A 243 -19.30 8.28 -49.64
CA LEU A 243 -17.92 8.09 -49.18
C LEU A 243 -17.68 6.66 -48.71
N SER A 244 -18.63 6.04 -48.00
CA SER A 244 -18.51 4.65 -47.55
C SER A 244 -18.47 3.62 -48.70
N GLU A 245 -18.95 4.00 -49.89
CA GLU A 245 -18.96 3.16 -51.10
C GLU A 245 -17.72 3.36 -51.98
N LEU A 246 -16.81 4.28 -51.64
CA LEU A 246 -15.64 4.63 -52.43
C LEU A 246 -14.35 3.97 -51.92
N ASP A 247 -13.53 3.48 -52.85
CA ASP A 247 -12.22 2.92 -52.52
C ASP A 247 -11.26 4.02 -52.04
N THR A 248 -10.57 3.76 -50.92
CA THR A 248 -9.61 4.71 -50.31
C THR A 248 -8.52 5.16 -51.30
N GLY A 249 -8.09 4.28 -52.20
CA GLY A 249 -7.10 4.62 -53.23
C GLY A 249 -7.61 5.65 -54.25
N VAL A 250 -8.87 5.53 -54.66
CA VAL A 250 -9.54 6.48 -55.57
C VAL A 250 -9.63 7.85 -54.91
N LEU A 251 -10.10 7.88 -53.65
CA LEU A 251 -10.27 9.12 -52.88
C LEU A 251 -8.95 9.82 -52.60
N SER A 252 -7.94 9.10 -52.09
CA SER A 252 -6.63 9.70 -51.78
C SER A 252 -5.92 10.22 -53.04
N SER A 253 -6.00 9.50 -54.17
CA SER A 253 -5.47 9.97 -55.46
C SER A 253 -6.16 11.26 -55.92
N ALA A 254 -7.49 11.28 -55.88
CA ALA A 254 -8.27 12.45 -56.27
C ALA A 254 -7.97 13.67 -55.37
N ILE A 255 -7.89 13.44 -54.06
CA ILE A 255 -7.61 14.47 -53.06
C ILE A 255 -6.22 15.07 -53.25
N ASN A 256 -5.21 14.24 -53.53
CA ASN A 256 -3.85 14.73 -53.72
C ASN A 256 -3.60 15.42 -55.08
N SER A 257 -4.49 15.24 -56.06
CA SER A 257 -4.26 15.71 -57.43
C SER A 257 -4.29 17.23 -57.58
N HIS A 258 -5.05 17.95 -56.73
CA HIS A 258 -5.22 19.41 -56.85
C HIS A 258 -5.27 20.13 -55.48
N PRO A 259 -4.13 20.28 -54.77
CA PRO A 259 -4.06 20.84 -53.42
C PRO A 259 -4.68 22.24 -53.24
N THR A 260 -4.49 23.12 -54.22
CA THR A 260 -5.01 24.50 -54.19
C THR A 260 -6.51 24.60 -54.44
N PHE A 261 -7.08 23.64 -55.19
CA PHE A 261 -8.53 23.54 -55.35
C PHE A 261 -9.19 23.16 -54.02
N LEU A 262 -8.68 22.12 -53.36
CA LEU A 262 -9.23 21.67 -52.08
C LEU A 262 -9.10 22.73 -51.00
N SER A 263 -7.97 23.44 -50.93
CA SER A 263 -7.81 24.57 -50.02
C SER A 263 -8.93 25.61 -50.20
N ARG A 264 -9.24 26.00 -51.44
CA ARG A 264 -10.33 26.95 -51.74
C ARG A 264 -11.72 26.37 -51.45
N LEU A 265 -11.93 25.10 -51.77
CA LEU A 265 -13.18 24.38 -51.49
C LEU A 265 -13.49 24.41 -50.00
N MET A 266 -12.53 24.02 -49.15
CA MET A 266 -12.71 24.03 -47.69
C MET A 266 -13.11 25.39 -47.13
N GLY A 267 -12.60 26.49 -47.70
CA GLY A 267 -12.98 27.85 -47.28
C GLY A 267 -14.46 28.18 -47.49
N SER A 268 -15.19 27.39 -48.29
CA SER A 268 -16.61 27.58 -48.61
C SER A 268 -17.52 26.45 -48.09
N LEU A 269 -16.97 25.44 -47.40
CA LEU A 269 -17.75 24.33 -46.84
C LEU A 269 -18.42 24.72 -45.53
N ASP A 270 -19.60 24.16 -45.28
CA ASP A 270 -20.28 24.25 -43.99
C ASP A 270 -19.64 23.27 -43.01
N ALA A 271 -19.16 23.80 -41.88
CA ALA A 271 -18.45 23.03 -40.86
C ALA A 271 -19.30 21.91 -40.25
N THR A 272 -20.61 22.12 -40.08
CA THR A 272 -21.56 21.15 -39.52
C THR A 272 -21.77 19.98 -40.49
N VAL A 273 -21.95 20.31 -41.77
CA VAL A 273 -22.10 19.30 -42.83
C VAL A 273 -20.84 18.46 -42.91
N MET A 274 -19.67 19.10 -42.88
CA MET A 274 -18.39 18.39 -42.95
C MET A 274 -18.13 17.52 -41.72
N ALA A 275 -18.43 18.01 -40.51
CA ALA A 275 -18.34 17.20 -39.31
C ALA A 275 -19.24 15.96 -39.40
N GLY A 276 -20.50 16.11 -39.83
CA GLY A 276 -21.43 14.99 -40.01
C GLY A 276 -20.91 13.94 -41.00
N VAL A 277 -20.36 14.38 -42.13
CA VAL A 277 -19.78 13.49 -43.16
C VAL A 277 -18.53 12.77 -42.66
N ILE A 278 -17.63 13.49 -41.96
CA ILE A 278 -16.40 12.92 -41.37
C ILE A 278 -16.75 11.89 -40.29
N ASN A 279 -17.68 12.22 -39.39
CA ASN A 279 -18.10 11.33 -38.31
C ASN A 279 -18.72 10.04 -38.86
N ALA A 280 -19.51 10.12 -39.93
CA ALA A 280 -20.09 8.95 -40.60
C ALA A 280 -19.05 8.07 -41.32
N ASN A 281 -17.87 8.61 -41.65
CA ASN A 281 -16.83 7.96 -42.45
C ASN A 281 -15.47 7.96 -41.73
N ALA A 282 -15.47 7.76 -40.41
CA ALA A 282 -14.28 7.87 -39.59
C ALA A 282 -13.10 7.02 -40.09
N ASP A 283 -13.31 5.72 -40.29
CA ASP A 283 -12.26 4.78 -40.70
C ASP A 283 -11.67 5.12 -42.07
N LEU A 284 -12.53 5.52 -43.01
CA LEU A 284 -12.10 5.98 -44.32
C LEU A 284 -11.32 7.29 -44.25
N THR A 285 -11.79 8.24 -43.43
CA THR A 285 -11.12 9.53 -43.22
C THR A 285 -9.73 9.33 -42.64
N ILE A 286 -9.58 8.39 -41.71
CA ILE A 286 -8.28 7.98 -41.15
C ILE A 286 -7.36 7.39 -42.23
N ALA A 287 -7.86 6.43 -43.01
CA ALA A 287 -7.10 5.79 -44.08
C ALA A 287 -6.69 6.76 -45.20
N ILE A 288 -7.47 7.83 -45.42
CA ILE A 288 -7.12 8.94 -46.32
C ILE A 288 -6.08 9.85 -45.69
N ALA A 289 -6.19 10.19 -44.39
CA ALA A 289 -5.26 11.06 -43.67
C ALA A 289 -3.81 10.55 -43.73
N GLU A 290 -3.61 9.23 -43.70
CA GLU A 290 -2.31 8.56 -43.90
C GLU A 290 -1.69 8.77 -45.29
N LYS A 291 -2.53 9.07 -46.29
CA LYS A 291 -2.14 9.17 -47.69
C LYS A 291 -2.09 10.61 -48.20
N LEU A 292 -2.34 11.61 -47.36
CA LEU A 292 -2.30 13.02 -47.75
C LEU A 292 -0.86 13.47 -48.06
N SER A 293 -0.69 14.24 -49.12
CA SER A 293 0.60 14.85 -49.46
C SER A 293 0.94 16.03 -48.55
N ASN A 294 2.24 16.24 -48.30
CA ASN A 294 2.72 17.39 -47.53
C ASN A 294 2.29 18.74 -48.15
N ASP A 295 2.26 18.83 -49.47
CA ASP A 295 1.84 20.03 -50.20
C ASP A 295 0.37 20.37 -49.93
N LEU A 296 -0.49 19.35 -49.88
CA LEU A 296 -1.90 19.51 -49.50
C LEU A 296 -2.04 19.94 -48.05
N ILE A 297 -1.33 19.29 -47.13
CA ILE A 297 -1.36 19.63 -45.70
C ILE A 297 -0.97 21.10 -45.49
N SER A 298 0.12 21.58 -46.10
CA SER A 298 0.53 22.99 -46.00
C SER A 298 -0.48 23.97 -46.64
N ALA A 299 -1.05 23.63 -47.79
CA ALA A 299 -2.03 24.49 -48.48
C ALA A 299 -3.36 24.60 -47.71
N VAL A 300 -3.76 23.51 -47.04
CA VAL A 300 -4.93 23.44 -46.17
C VAL A 300 -4.71 24.26 -44.90
N LEU A 301 -3.59 24.03 -44.20
CA LEU A 301 -3.26 24.73 -42.95
C LEU A 301 -3.15 26.24 -43.13
N SER A 302 -2.57 26.69 -44.25
CA SER A 302 -2.47 28.13 -44.56
C SER A 302 -3.83 28.82 -44.73
N ASN A 303 -4.85 28.08 -45.16
CA ASN A 303 -6.19 28.61 -45.36
C ASN A 303 -7.01 28.56 -44.06
N THR A 304 -6.95 27.43 -43.35
CA THR A 304 -7.68 27.25 -42.09
C THR A 304 -7.15 28.12 -40.95
N ALA A 305 -5.84 28.39 -40.91
CA ALA A 305 -5.25 29.33 -39.94
C ALA A 305 -5.79 30.76 -40.07
N ASN A 306 -6.32 31.13 -41.25
CA ASN A 306 -6.93 32.43 -41.51
C ASN A 306 -8.46 32.43 -41.37
N ASN A 307 -9.07 31.31 -40.94
CA ASN A 307 -10.52 31.17 -40.75
C ASN A 307 -10.85 30.44 -39.43
N PRO A 308 -10.58 31.07 -38.28
CA PRO A 308 -10.76 30.43 -36.97
C PRO A 308 -12.22 30.06 -36.68
N GLY A 309 -13.21 30.81 -37.18
CA GLY A 309 -14.63 30.52 -36.96
C GLY A 309 -15.12 29.24 -37.63
N PHE A 310 -14.57 28.90 -38.81
CA PHE A 310 -14.82 27.61 -39.46
C PHE A 310 -14.24 26.46 -38.63
N LEU A 311 -12.99 26.60 -38.17
CA LEU A 311 -12.33 25.59 -37.34
C LEU A 311 -13.05 25.39 -36.01
N ASP A 312 -13.44 26.47 -35.33
CA ASP A 312 -14.18 26.40 -34.07
C ASP A 312 -15.48 25.61 -34.23
N SER A 313 -16.24 25.90 -35.30
CA SER A 313 -17.50 25.22 -35.61
C SER A 313 -17.30 23.76 -36.02
N LEU A 314 -16.22 23.46 -36.75
CA LEU A 314 -15.90 22.10 -37.18
C LEU A 314 -15.50 21.27 -35.96
N ILE A 315 -14.60 21.80 -35.14
CA ILE A 315 -14.08 21.14 -33.93
C ILE A 315 -15.21 20.87 -32.92
N SER A 316 -16.19 21.77 -32.79
CA SER A 316 -17.32 21.57 -31.87
C SER A 316 -18.26 20.44 -32.30
N GLU A 317 -18.35 20.15 -33.60
CA GLU A 317 -19.27 19.16 -34.17
C GLU A 317 -18.59 17.82 -34.51
N LEU A 318 -17.26 17.76 -34.51
CA LEU A 318 -16.49 16.53 -34.73
C LEU A 318 -16.60 15.58 -33.54
N ASP A 319 -16.80 14.29 -33.81
CA ASP A 319 -16.71 13.26 -32.79
C ASP A 319 -15.25 13.21 -32.27
N PRO A 320 -15.03 13.42 -30.96
CA PRO A 320 -13.70 13.41 -30.37
C PRO A 320 -12.88 12.15 -30.66
N ALA A 321 -13.51 10.97 -30.75
CA ALA A 321 -12.82 9.72 -31.04
C ALA A 321 -12.30 9.66 -32.49
N VAL A 322 -13.06 10.25 -33.41
CA VAL A 322 -12.69 10.34 -34.84
C VAL A 322 -11.54 11.33 -35.02
N ALA A 323 -11.63 12.50 -34.37
CA ALA A 323 -10.58 13.51 -34.41
C ALA A 323 -9.24 12.96 -33.87
N ALA A 324 -9.28 12.22 -32.77
CA ALA A 324 -8.07 11.68 -32.16
C ALA A 324 -7.40 10.60 -33.02
N LYS A 325 -8.17 9.63 -33.53
CA LYS A 325 -7.65 8.60 -34.44
C LYS A 325 -7.05 9.18 -35.72
N ALA A 326 -7.61 10.27 -36.24
CA ALA A 326 -7.06 10.96 -37.41
C ALA A 326 -5.72 11.64 -37.10
N ILE A 327 -5.56 12.23 -35.91
CA ILE A 327 -4.32 12.87 -35.45
C ILE A 327 -3.18 11.85 -35.30
N ASN A 328 -3.48 10.62 -34.87
CA ASN A 328 -2.47 9.61 -34.57
C ASN A 328 -1.83 8.95 -35.77
N ASN A 329 -2.61 8.75 -36.82
CA ASN A 329 -2.18 7.92 -37.94
C ASN A 329 -1.34 8.70 -38.97
N SER A 330 -1.08 10.00 -38.78
CA SER A 330 -0.24 10.78 -39.69
C SER A 330 0.78 11.67 -38.96
N SER A 331 2.01 11.15 -38.83
CA SER A 331 3.14 11.87 -38.23
C SER A 331 3.50 13.17 -38.97
N ALA A 332 3.29 13.21 -40.29
CA ALA A 332 3.49 14.40 -41.11
C ALA A 332 2.40 15.46 -40.86
N PHE A 333 1.14 15.05 -40.71
CA PHE A 333 0.03 15.94 -40.37
C PHE A 333 0.22 16.54 -38.97
N ALA A 334 0.53 15.71 -37.99
CA ALA A 334 0.75 16.16 -36.62
C ALA A 334 1.99 17.05 -36.47
N ALA A 335 3.10 16.75 -37.14
CA ALA A 335 4.29 17.62 -37.14
C ALA A 335 4.02 18.97 -37.82
N GLY A 336 3.27 18.98 -38.94
CA GLY A 336 2.85 20.21 -39.63
C GLY A 336 1.88 21.05 -38.79
N LEU A 337 0.96 20.41 -38.09
CA LEU A 337 0.03 21.05 -37.16
C LEU A 337 0.80 21.68 -36.00
N ILE A 338 1.63 20.91 -35.28
CA ILE A 338 2.45 21.40 -34.15
C ILE A 338 3.32 22.61 -34.54
N HIS A 339 3.86 22.63 -35.75
CA HIS A 339 4.70 23.74 -36.21
C HIS A 339 3.91 25.02 -36.54
N SER A 340 2.61 24.90 -36.83
CA SER A 340 1.76 25.98 -37.36
C SER A 340 0.76 26.54 -36.35
N LEU A 341 0.66 25.94 -35.16
CA LEU A 341 -0.28 26.36 -34.12
C LEU A 341 0.19 27.62 -33.38
N ASP A 342 -0.66 28.64 -33.29
CA ASP A 342 -0.49 29.76 -32.37
C ASP A 342 -0.76 29.28 -30.92
N PRO A 343 0.22 29.37 -30.00
CA PRO A 343 0.05 28.94 -28.62
C PRO A 343 -1.14 29.57 -27.90
N ALA A 344 -1.52 30.82 -28.22
CA ALA A 344 -2.65 31.49 -27.58
C ALA A 344 -4.01 30.94 -28.04
N TRP A 345 -4.09 30.55 -29.32
CA TRP A 345 -5.29 29.95 -29.93
C TRP A 345 -5.55 28.55 -29.36
N VAL A 346 -4.49 27.75 -29.18
CA VAL A 346 -4.57 26.43 -28.54
C VAL A 346 -5.13 26.52 -27.12
N THR A 347 -4.70 27.52 -26.33
CA THR A 347 -5.21 27.73 -24.97
C THR A 347 -6.68 28.16 -24.94
N GLU A 348 -7.11 29.01 -25.87
CA GLU A 348 -8.50 29.48 -25.94
C GLU A 348 -9.47 28.35 -26.30
N ILE A 349 -9.10 27.47 -27.23
CA ILE A 349 -9.88 26.28 -27.60
C ILE A 349 -9.87 25.24 -26.48
N ALA A 350 -8.70 24.95 -25.89
CA ALA A 350 -8.58 23.99 -24.80
C ALA A 350 -9.42 24.38 -23.57
N ASN A 351 -9.45 25.69 -23.25
CA ASN A 351 -10.25 26.22 -22.15
C ASN A 351 -11.76 26.21 -22.48
N ARG A 352 -12.17 26.38 -23.74
CA ARG A 352 -13.59 26.37 -24.15
C ARG A 352 -14.17 24.98 -24.37
N ASN A 353 -13.34 24.00 -24.74
CA ASN A 353 -13.77 22.64 -25.09
C ASN A 353 -13.01 21.57 -24.27
N PRO A 354 -13.07 21.61 -22.93
CA PRO A 354 -12.29 20.71 -22.07
C PRO A 354 -12.60 19.23 -22.34
N ASN A 355 -13.87 18.88 -22.63
CA ASN A 355 -14.29 17.51 -22.94
C ASN A 355 -13.65 16.93 -24.21
N LEU A 356 -13.35 17.77 -25.20
CA LEU A 356 -12.67 17.35 -26.43
C LEU A 356 -11.21 17.01 -26.13
N VAL A 357 -10.53 17.86 -25.34
CA VAL A 357 -9.15 17.61 -24.88
C VAL A 357 -9.09 16.27 -24.12
N PHE A 358 -10.05 16.00 -23.24
CA PHE A 358 -10.09 14.77 -22.44
C PHE A 358 -10.29 13.50 -23.27
N ARG A 359 -11.18 13.52 -24.27
CA ARG A 359 -11.41 12.35 -25.13
C ARG A 359 -10.33 12.16 -26.20
N ALA A 360 -9.70 13.24 -26.65
CA ALA A 360 -8.62 13.15 -27.62
C ALA A 360 -7.34 12.58 -27.01
N ILE A 361 -7.01 12.94 -25.77
CA ILE A 361 -5.78 12.49 -25.08
C ILE A 361 -5.74 10.96 -24.89
N ASP A 362 -6.87 10.30 -24.64
CA ASP A 362 -6.92 8.84 -24.47
C ASP A 362 -6.56 8.06 -25.72
N GLU A 363 -6.86 8.64 -26.87
CA GLU A 363 -6.65 8.00 -28.15
C GLU A 363 -5.27 8.38 -28.72
N ILE A 364 -4.61 9.48 -28.30
CA ILE A 364 -3.39 10.00 -28.96
C ILE A 364 -2.13 9.10 -28.84
N ASP A 365 -1.36 8.94 -29.94
CA ASP A 365 -0.13 8.13 -30.01
C ASP A 365 0.99 8.66 -29.07
N PRO A 366 1.60 7.80 -28.23
CA PRO A 366 2.69 8.17 -27.32
C PRO A 366 3.95 8.77 -27.98
N GLU A 367 4.33 8.37 -29.20
CA GLU A 367 5.49 8.94 -29.91
C GLU A 367 5.22 10.40 -30.34
N LEU A 368 3.96 10.70 -30.66
CA LEU A 368 3.52 12.05 -31.01
C LEU A 368 3.57 12.98 -29.80
N ILE A 369 3.12 12.49 -28.63
CA ILE A 369 3.21 13.18 -27.35
C ILE A 369 4.68 13.37 -26.96
N ALA A 370 5.54 12.37 -27.16
CA ALA A 370 6.98 12.49 -26.89
C ALA A 370 7.65 13.54 -27.80
N THR A 371 7.24 13.63 -29.06
CA THR A 371 7.74 14.64 -30.01
C THR A 371 7.27 16.06 -29.63
N ALA A 372 6.01 16.21 -29.20
CA ALA A 372 5.49 17.47 -28.68
C ALA A 372 6.11 17.87 -27.34
N ALA A 373 6.37 16.89 -26.45
CA ALA A 373 6.97 17.11 -25.14
C ALA A 373 8.48 17.40 -25.21
N ASN A 374 9.18 16.87 -26.22
CA ASN A 374 10.58 17.21 -26.49
C ASN A 374 10.77 18.63 -27.06
N ASN A 375 9.68 19.32 -27.43
CA ASN A 375 9.73 20.73 -27.81
C ASN A 375 9.68 21.63 -26.57
N GLY A 376 10.83 21.76 -25.89
CA GLY A 376 10.95 22.49 -24.61
C GLY A 376 10.50 23.96 -24.65
N ASP A 377 10.47 24.57 -25.85
CA ASP A 377 9.99 25.94 -26.05
C ASP A 377 8.46 26.05 -26.02
N LEU A 378 7.75 24.98 -26.41
CA LEU A 378 6.28 24.90 -26.36
C LEU A 378 5.80 24.65 -24.92
N LEU A 379 6.36 23.65 -24.24
CA LEU A 379 5.95 23.29 -22.88
C LEU A 379 6.17 24.43 -21.87
N SER A 380 7.30 25.12 -21.96
CA SER A 380 7.62 26.25 -21.07
C SER A 380 6.68 27.46 -21.24
N ARG A 381 6.03 27.59 -22.40
CA ARG A 381 5.09 28.68 -22.71
C ARG A 381 3.63 28.31 -22.47
N VAL A 382 3.26 27.03 -22.60
CA VAL A 382 1.87 26.54 -22.47
C VAL A 382 1.50 26.22 -21.02
N LEU A 383 2.37 25.54 -20.27
CA LEU A 383 2.09 25.14 -18.87
C LEU A 383 1.69 26.29 -17.92
N PRO A 384 2.25 27.51 -18.03
CA PRO A 384 1.84 28.64 -17.19
C PRO A 384 0.45 29.20 -17.50
N LEU A 385 -0.16 28.84 -18.64
CA LEU A 385 -1.37 29.50 -19.17
C LEU A 385 -2.65 28.65 -19.07
N ILE A 386 -2.56 27.41 -18.60
CA ILE A 386 -3.71 26.51 -18.43
C ILE A 386 -4.21 26.55 -16.98
N ASP A 387 -5.53 26.50 -16.78
CA ASP A 387 -6.13 26.45 -15.45
C ASP A 387 -5.72 25.18 -14.68
N THR A 388 -5.08 25.39 -13.53
CA THR A 388 -4.53 24.35 -12.64
C THR A 388 -5.57 23.38 -12.10
N ALA A 389 -6.83 23.79 -11.95
CA ALA A 389 -7.90 22.92 -11.46
C ALA A 389 -8.42 21.95 -12.54
N ALA A 390 -8.43 22.40 -13.80
CA ALA A 390 -8.87 21.60 -14.94
C ALA A 390 -7.86 20.47 -15.26
N ILE A 391 -6.56 20.75 -15.14
CA ILE A 391 -5.51 19.72 -15.34
C ILE A 391 -5.52 18.70 -14.19
N GLY A 392 -5.69 19.13 -12.94
CA GLY A 392 -5.73 18.23 -11.78
C GLY A 392 -6.87 17.19 -11.88
N ALA A 393 -8.06 17.63 -12.29
CA ALA A 393 -9.20 16.74 -12.52
C ALA A 393 -8.99 15.79 -13.72
N ALA A 394 -8.37 16.28 -14.80
CA ALA A 394 -8.07 15.50 -15.99
C ALA A 394 -7.08 14.36 -15.73
N ILE A 395 -6.06 14.65 -14.92
CA ILE A 395 -5.03 13.68 -14.55
C ILE A 395 -5.58 12.63 -13.57
N ALA A 396 -6.58 12.99 -12.76
CA ALA A 396 -7.27 12.09 -11.85
C ALA A 396 -8.02 10.96 -12.57
N GLU A 397 -8.69 11.29 -13.68
CA GLU A 397 -9.57 10.36 -14.38
C GLU A 397 -8.82 9.39 -15.32
N GLN A 398 -7.56 9.67 -15.69
CA GLN A 398 -6.82 8.92 -16.74
C GLN A 398 -5.36 8.56 -16.36
N SER A 399 -5.18 7.83 -15.26
CA SER A 399 -3.86 7.37 -14.74
C SER A 399 -3.00 6.53 -15.71
N SER A 400 -3.58 6.00 -16.78
CA SER A 400 -2.88 5.24 -17.83
C SER A 400 -1.98 6.10 -18.71
N PHE A 401 -2.26 7.40 -18.85
CA PHE A 401 -1.46 8.31 -19.66
C PHE A 401 -0.07 8.55 -19.05
N PHE A 402 -0.04 8.87 -17.75
CA PHE A 402 1.20 9.19 -17.03
C PHE A 402 2.14 7.98 -16.88
N THR A 403 1.56 6.80 -16.69
CA THR A 403 2.30 5.53 -16.54
C THR A 403 2.98 5.05 -17.82
N ARG A 404 2.50 5.51 -18.99
CA ARG A 404 3.11 5.22 -20.30
C ARG A 404 4.16 6.27 -20.71
N LEU A 405 4.07 7.48 -20.18
CA LEU A 405 5.01 8.59 -20.45
C LEU A 405 6.33 8.45 -19.66
N LEU A 406 6.23 8.03 -18.39
CA LEU A 406 7.33 7.94 -17.42
C LEU A 406 8.61 7.22 -17.91
N PRO A 407 8.56 6.08 -18.61
CA PRO A 407 9.75 5.36 -19.08
C PRO A 407 10.51 6.09 -20.20
N LEU A 408 9.87 7.06 -20.87
CA LEU A 408 10.39 7.75 -22.05
C LEU A 408 11.03 9.11 -21.72
N LEU A 409 11.03 9.51 -20.43
CA LEU A 409 11.58 10.79 -19.96
C LEU A 409 13.03 10.61 -19.48
N ASP A 410 13.98 11.13 -20.26
CA ASP A 410 15.42 11.17 -19.96
C ASP A 410 15.74 11.99 -18.66
N PRO A 411 16.84 11.69 -17.93
CA PRO A 411 17.27 12.45 -16.74
C PRO A 411 17.34 13.98 -16.90
N MET A 412 17.61 14.51 -18.10
CA MET A 412 17.62 15.96 -18.35
C MET A 412 16.21 16.58 -18.28
N LEU A 413 15.17 15.82 -18.65
CA LEU A 413 13.78 16.28 -18.55
C LEU A 413 13.31 16.34 -17.10
N ALA A 414 13.78 15.46 -16.21
CA ALA A 414 13.45 15.50 -14.78
C ALA A 414 13.91 16.81 -14.12
N GLU A 415 15.09 17.32 -14.47
CA GLU A 415 15.61 18.60 -13.96
C GLU A 415 14.78 19.81 -14.47
N ILE A 416 14.26 19.73 -15.69
CA ILE A 416 13.40 20.76 -16.29
C ILE A 416 12.00 20.71 -15.65
N THR A 417 11.45 19.51 -15.44
CA THR A 417 10.18 19.29 -14.76
C THR A 417 10.25 19.78 -13.30
N ASN A 418 11.33 19.50 -12.58
CA ASN A 418 11.52 19.98 -11.20
C ASN A 418 11.51 21.52 -11.13
N ARG A 419 12.19 22.20 -12.04
CA ARG A 419 12.15 23.68 -12.13
C ARG A 419 10.76 24.23 -12.45
N ALA A 420 10.01 23.53 -13.31
CA ALA A 420 8.65 23.93 -13.66
C ALA A 420 7.66 23.73 -12.49
N LEU A 421 7.75 22.61 -11.77
CA LEU A 421 6.93 22.31 -10.60
C LEU A 421 7.26 23.21 -9.40
N GLU A 422 8.53 23.57 -9.22
CA GLU A 422 8.97 24.55 -8.21
C GLU A 422 8.37 25.94 -8.47
N GLY A 423 8.18 26.30 -9.75
CA GLY A 423 7.48 27.53 -10.15
C GLY A 423 5.96 27.50 -9.94
N ASN A 424 5.36 26.33 -9.70
CA ASN A 424 3.90 26.18 -9.50
C ASN A 424 3.53 25.12 -8.43
N PRO A 425 3.70 25.45 -7.12
CA PRO A 425 3.47 24.51 -6.02
C PRO A 425 2.01 24.05 -5.86
N ALA A 426 1.04 24.88 -6.25
CA ALA A 426 -0.38 24.55 -6.17
C ALA A 426 -0.78 23.45 -7.17
N PHE A 427 -0.15 23.47 -8.35
CA PHE A 427 -0.28 22.41 -9.33
C PHE A 427 0.32 21.09 -8.82
N ALA A 428 1.52 21.12 -8.22
CA ALA A 428 2.16 19.94 -7.66
C ALA A 428 1.32 19.25 -6.56
N SER A 429 0.72 20.05 -5.67
CA SER A 429 -0.19 19.55 -4.63
C SER A 429 -1.45 18.90 -5.23
N SER A 430 -2.11 19.60 -6.15
CA SER A 430 -3.35 19.11 -6.80
C SER A 430 -3.11 17.87 -7.67
N LEU A 431 -1.95 17.78 -8.31
CA LEU A 431 -1.51 16.61 -9.07
C LEU A 431 -1.44 15.39 -8.15
N LEU A 432 -0.71 15.48 -7.04
CA LEU A 432 -0.50 14.34 -6.13
C LEU A 432 -1.77 13.88 -5.40
N ALA A 433 -2.68 14.80 -5.11
CA ALA A 433 -3.98 14.47 -4.53
C ALA A 433 -4.82 13.54 -5.41
N ASN A 434 -4.58 13.53 -6.73
CA ASN A 434 -5.48 12.93 -7.70
C ASN A 434 -4.92 11.70 -8.45
N LEU A 435 -3.65 11.33 -8.27
CA LEU A 435 -2.99 10.26 -9.05
C LEU A 435 -3.31 8.82 -8.57
N ASP A 436 -3.56 7.86 -9.48
CA ASP A 436 -3.71 6.44 -9.09
C ASP A 436 -2.37 5.85 -8.59
N GLY A 437 -2.32 5.62 -7.28
CA GLY A 437 -1.12 5.21 -6.58
C GLY A 437 -0.50 3.88 -7.00
N THR A 438 -1.30 2.96 -7.50
CA THR A 438 -0.89 1.57 -7.76
C THR A 438 -0.14 1.44 -9.06
N ARG A 439 -0.63 2.13 -10.10
CA ARG A 439 -0.07 2.04 -11.45
C ARG A 439 1.20 2.87 -11.61
N ILE A 440 1.30 3.98 -10.86
CA ILE A 440 2.49 4.84 -10.88
C ILE A 440 3.67 4.17 -10.19
N ALA A 441 3.45 3.47 -9.08
CA ALA A 441 4.49 2.68 -8.42
C ALA A 441 5.07 1.60 -9.36
N ASP A 442 4.22 0.89 -10.09
CA ASP A 442 4.62 -0.09 -11.11
C ASP A 442 5.41 0.53 -12.28
N ALA A 443 5.15 1.79 -12.62
CA ALA A 443 5.87 2.53 -13.66
C ALA A 443 7.21 3.10 -13.15
N LEU A 444 7.25 3.62 -11.92
CA LEU A 444 8.45 4.14 -11.27
C LEU A 444 9.48 3.04 -11.01
N GLY A 445 9.04 1.85 -10.60
CA GLY A 445 9.92 0.67 -10.46
C GLY A 445 10.61 0.24 -11.76
N LYS A 446 10.12 0.69 -12.93
CA LYS A 446 10.69 0.40 -14.26
C LYS A 446 11.58 1.53 -14.80
N ALA A 447 11.73 2.66 -14.09
CA ALA A 447 12.43 3.85 -14.57
C ALA A 447 13.44 4.43 -13.52
N PRO A 448 14.50 3.69 -13.15
CA PRO A 448 15.43 4.09 -12.07
C PRO A 448 16.23 5.37 -12.35
N GLY A 449 16.52 5.69 -13.62
CA GLY A 449 17.24 6.93 -13.99
C GLY A 449 16.42 8.20 -13.79
N PHE A 450 15.10 8.14 -14.02
CA PHE A 450 14.16 9.24 -13.75
C PHE A 450 14.06 9.52 -12.25
N LEU A 451 13.95 8.46 -11.43
CA LEU A 451 13.91 8.57 -9.96
C LEU A 451 15.16 9.25 -9.40
N SER A 452 16.34 8.87 -9.89
CA SER A 452 17.59 9.51 -9.47
C SER A 452 17.65 11.01 -9.79
N GLY A 453 17.08 11.42 -10.93
CA GLY A 453 17.01 12.84 -11.34
C GLY A 453 15.99 13.65 -10.55
N VAL A 454 14.84 13.06 -10.21
CA VAL A 454 13.82 13.68 -9.36
C VAL A 454 14.37 13.89 -7.94
N ILE A 455 14.94 12.83 -7.33
CA ILE A 455 15.50 12.87 -5.97
C ILE A 455 16.65 13.89 -5.86
N GLY A 456 17.48 14.01 -6.90
CA GLY A 456 18.59 14.97 -6.93
C GLY A 456 18.15 16.45 -6.98
N GLY A 457 16.89 16.75 -7.28
CA GLY A 457 16.37 18.11 -7.47
C GLY A 457 15.30 18.58 -6.47
N LEU A 458 15.04 17.83 -5.39
CA LEU A 458 13.98 18.16 -4.43
C LEU A 458 14.37 19.32 -3.50
N SER A 459 13.57 20.40 -3.49
CA SER A 459 13.70 21.52 -2.56
C SER A 459 12.68 21.45 -1.40
N PRO A 460 12.95 22.05 -0.22
CA PRO A 460 12.07 21.97 0.95
C PRO A 460 10.62 22.45 0.73
N ASN A 461 10.42 23.44 -0.15
CA ASN A 461 9.10 23.99 -0.45
C ASN A 461 8.26 23.05 -1.32
N LEU A 462 8.91 22.39 -2.28
CA LEU A 462 8.29 21.37 -3.10
C LEU A 462 7.87 20.18 -2.23
N ILE A 463 8.72 19.77 -1.28
CA ILE A 463 8.42 18.69 -0.32
C ILE A 463 7.16 19.02 0.50
N ALA A 464 7.02 20.24 1.02
CA ALA A 464 5.84 20.64 1.79
C ALA A 464 4.54 20.56 0.97
N ALA A 465 4.57 21.03 -0.29
CA ALA A 465 3.43 20.94 -1.20
C ALA A 465 3.10 19.49 -1.59
N MET A 466 4.13 18.65 -1.76
CA MET A 466 3.97 17.23 -2.06
C MET A 466 3.35 16.47 -0.88
N VAL A 467 3.76 16.76 0.36
CA VAL A 467 3.19 16.14 1.57
C VAL A 467 1.72 16.55 1.75
N GLN A 468 1.39 17.81 1.45
CA GLN A 468 0.02 18.31 1.53
C GLN A 468 -0.91 17.60 0.52
N GLY A 469 -0.47 17.41 -0.73
CA GLY A 469 -1.22 16.63 -1.73
C GLY A 469 -1.26 15.13 -1.43
N SER A 470 -0.19 14.57 -0.86
CA SER A 470 -0.11 13.14 -0.50
C SER A 470 -1.04 12.74 0.66
N ASN A 471 -1.39 13.70 1.54
CA ASN A 471 -2.40 13.51 2.59
C ASN A 471 -3.78 13.14 2.01
N GLU A 472 -4.08 13.59 0.80
CA GLU A 472 -5.34 13.29 0.09
C GLU A 472 -5.26 11.95 -0.66
N ASN A 473 -4.08 11.29 -0.73
CA ASN A 473 -3.84 10.06 -1.51
C ASN A 473 -2.76 9.13 -0.91
N CYS A 474 -3.04 8.56 0.27
CA CYS A 474 -2.09 7.74 1.04
C CYS A 474 -1.62 6.43 0.34
N GLN A 475 -2.39 5.91 -0.62
CA GLN A 475 -2.12 4.62 -1.28
C GLN A 475 -0.93 4.70 -2.25
N LEU A 476 -0.69 5.86 -2.88
CA LEU A 476 0.44 6.10 -3.77
C LEU A 476 1.78 5.98 -3.04
N LEU A 477 1.87 6.53 -1.84
CA LEU A 477 3.09 6.50 -1.03
C LEU A 477 3.43 5.06 -0.60
N VAL A 478 2.42 4.30 -0.18
CA VAL A 478 2.52 2.88 0.17
C VAL A 478 3.01 2.04 -1.01
N ASN A 479 2.41 2.22 -2.19
CA ASN A 479 2.78 1.44 -3.38
C ASN A 479 4.16 1.84 -3.92
N THR A 480 4.52 3.12 -3.88
CA THR A 480 5.84 3.61 -4.34
C THR A 480 6.97 3.04 -3.48
N LEU A 481 6.78 2.97 -2.16
CA LEU A 481 7.76 2.36 -1.26
C LEU A 481 7.89 0.84 -1.46
N ASN A 482 6.79 0.17 -1.82
CA ASN A 482 6.82 -1.25 -2.19
C ASN A 482 7.61 -1.52 -3.49
N SER A 483 7.83 -0.50 -4.32
CA SER A 483 8.53 -0.61 -5.61
C SER A 483 10.05 -0.37 -5.55
N PHE A 484 10.60 0.09 -4.42
CA PHE A 484 12.04 0.30 -4.26
C PHE A 484 12.81 -1.00 -3.98
N ASP A 485 14.03 -1.11 -4.50
CA ASP A 485 15.00 -2.14 -4.13
C ASP A 485 15.86 -1.71 -2.92
N ALA A 486 16.50 -2.69 -2.25
CA ALA A 486 17.27 -2.44 -1.03
C ALA A 486 18.38 -1.37 -1.18
N PRO A 487 19.13 -1.31 -2.31
CA PRO A 487 20.10 -0.25 -2.55
C PRO A 487 19.49 1.14 -2.72
N SER A 488 18.34 1.27 -3.42
CA SER A 488 17.67 2.56 -3.62
C SER A 488 17.06 3.10 -2.34
N LEU A 489 16.56 2.20 -1.48
CA LEU A 489 16.09 2.53 -0.13
C LEU A 489 17.25 2.99 0.77
N ALA A 490 18.39 2.31 0.73
CA ALA A 490 19.59 2.72 1.46
C ALA A 490 20.12 4.09 0.97
N LEU A 491 20.08 4.36 -0.34
CA LEU A 491 20.50 5.66 -0.90
C LEU A 491 19.54 6.80 -0.51
N ALA A 492 18.23 6.51 -0.41
CA ALA A 492 17.22 7.46 0.07
C ALA A 492 17.35 7.76 1.58
N LEU A 493 17.87 6.80 2.35
CA LEU A 493 18.18 6.97 3.77
C LEU A 493 19.51 7.74 4.02
N ASP A 494 20.41 7.82 3.03
CA ASP A 494 21.81 8.26 3.23
C ASP A 494 22.11 9.74 2.86
N LEU A 495 21.20 10.54 2.27
CA LEU A 495 21.63 11.83 1.67
C LEU A 495 21.16 13.16 2.28
N SER A 496 20.72 13.25 3.54
CA SER A 496 20.61 14.61 4.14
C SER A 496 20.53 14.73 5.65
N GLY A 497 20.22 13.67 6.39
CA GLY A 497 19.91 13.79 7.83
C GLY A 497 18.70 14.68 8.17
N SER A 498 18.02 15.27 7.17
CA SER A 498 16.89 16.19 7.33
C SER A 498 15.63 15.72 6.61
N PHE A 499 15.76 14.92 5.54
CA PHE A 499 14.65 14.39 4.76
C PHE A 499 13.70 13.51 5.57
N PHE A 500 14.21 12.47 6.25
CA PHE A 500 13.38 11.52 7.00
C PHE A 500 12.78 12.12 8.29
N PRO A 501 13.54 12.89 9.11
CA PRO A 501 12.97 13.58 10.27
C PRO A 501 11.93 14.63 9.89
N ALA A 502 12.12 15.38 8.80
CA ALA A 502 11.10 16.29 8.29
C ALA A 502 9.87 15.50 7.85
N LEU A 503 10.01 14.48 7.00
CA LEU A 503 8.90 13.64 6.54
C LEU A 503 8.10 13.02 7.69
N LEU A 504 8.78 12.49 8.71
CA LEU A 504 8.15 11.92 9.92
C LEU A 504 7.45 12.99 10.77
N SER A 505 8.02 14.18 10.91
CA SER A 505 7.43 15.27 11.72
C SER A 505 6.11 15.85 11.18
N ILE A 506 5.84 15.63 9.89
CA ILE A 506 4.62 16.06 9.18
C ILE A 506 3.74 14.86 8.76
N MET A 507 4.10 13.64 9.17
CA MET A 507 3.40 12.42 8.77
C MET A 507 2.13 12.20 9.62
N PRO A 508 0.94 12.11 9.00
CA PRO A 508 -0.29 11.83 9.74
C PRO A 508 -0.36 10.35 10.20
N PRO A 509 -1.00 10.02 11.35
CA PRO A 509 -0.91 8.70 12.01
C PRO A 509 -1.35 7.50 11.15
N ASN A 510 -2.36 7.71 10.31
CA ASN A 510 -2.92 6.75 9.36
C ASN A 510 -1.94 6.38 8.22
N LEU A 511 -1.05 7.29 7.83
CA LEU A 511 0.00 7.02 6.85
C LEU A 511 1.14 6.21 7.49
N ALA A 512 1.50 6.52 8.74
CA ALA A 512 2.50 5.75 9.49
C ALA A 512 2.06 4.28 9.70
N GLU A 513 0.77 4.05 9.99
CA GLU A 513 0.21 2.71 10.13
C GLU A 513 0.20 1.93 8.81
N ALA A 514 -0.15 2.58 7.69
CA ALA A 514 -0.15 1.97 6.36
C ALA A 514 1.28 1.66 5.86
N LEU A 515 2.24 2.53 6.16
CA LEU A 515 3.67 2.32 5.89
C LEU A 515 4.25 1.17 6.74
N GLY A 516 3.88 1.11 8.02
CA GLY A 516 4.17 -0.04 8.87
C GLY A 516 3.61 -1.34 8.26
N ARG A 517 2.36 -1.33 7.78
CA ARG A 517 1.70 -2.46 7.10
C ARG A 517 2.30 -2.85 5.73
N ALA A 518 2.95 -1.92 5.05
CA ALA A 518 3.63 -2.17 3.78
C ALA A 518 5.03 -2.76 3.99
N LEU A 519 5.81 -2.16 4.88
CA LEU A 519 7.13 -2.65 5.29
C LEU A 519 7.04 -4.02 5.96
N THR A 520 5.94 -4.29 6.67
CA THR A 520 5.67 -5.58 7.31
C THR A 520 5.52 -6.77 6.35
N SER A 521 5.28 -6.50 5.07
CA SER A 521 5.21 -7.56 4.04
C SER A 521 6.59 -7.97 3.50
N ARG A 522 7.69 -7.27 3.90
CA ARG A 522 9.06 -7.46 3.40
C ARG A 522 10.14 -7.35 4.50
N PRO A 523 10.19 -8.29 5.46
CA PRO A 523 11.16 -8.27 6.57
C PRO A 523 12.63 -8.32 6.12
N ASP A 524 12.91 -8.93 4.97
CA ASP A 524 14.23 -8.97 4.33
C ASP A 524 14.80 -7.59 3.98
N LEU A 525 13.94 -6.65 3.58
CA LEU A 525 14.34 -5.28 3.25
C LEU A 525 14.61 -4.44 4.49
N ILE A 526 13.81 -4.62 5.55
CA ILE A 526 14.00 -3.93 6.83
C ILE A 526 15.35 -4.32 7.43
N ASP A 527 15.66 -5.64 7.42
CA ASP A 527 16.91 -6.17 7.93
C ASP A 527 18.14 -5.66 7.14
N ALA A 528 18.02 -5.49 5.82
CA ALA A 528 19.08 -4.94 4.98
C ALA A 528 19.27 -3.42 5.19
N ALA A 529 18.18 -2.66 5.32
CA ALA A 529 18.21 -1.21 5.53
C ALA A 529 18.81 -0.85 6.90
N LEU A 530 18.42 -1.57 7.96
CA LEU A 530 18.96 -1.37 9.31
C LEU A 530 20.46 -1.66 9.38
N LYS A 531 20.96 -2.63 8.60
CA LYS A 531 22.40 -2.92 8.50
C LYS A 531 23.19 -1.85 7.74
N ALA A 532 22.55 -1.11 6.84
CA ALA A 532 23.21 -0.11 5.99
C ALA A 532 23.17 1.32 6.56
N THR A 533 22.26 1.62 7.49
CA THR A 533 21.98 2.99 7.96
C THR A 533 22.87 3.40 9.14
N ASP A 534 23.37 4.66 9.16
CA ASP A 534 24.12 5.20 10.30
C ASP A 534 23.24 5.26 11.57
N THR A 535 23.74 4.66 12.65
CA THR A 535 23.15 4.69 14.00
C THR A 535 22.77 6.08 14.52
N LYS A 536 23.46 7.16 14.10
CA LYS A 536 23.10 8.55 14.45
C LYS A 536 21.83 9.02 13.74
N VAL A 537 21.60 8.58 12.52
CA VAL A 537 20.40 8.90 11.74
C VAL A 537 19.20 8.17 12.31
N ILE A 538 19.36 6.88 12.65
CA ILE A 538 18.34 6.09 13.36
C ILE A 538 18.00 6.75 14.70
N ALA A 539 19.01 7.15 15.50
CA ALA A 539 18.79 7.87 16.75
C ALA A 539 18.05 9.21 16.55
N GLY A 540 18.41 9.98 15.51
CA GLY A 540 17.73 11.23 15.16
C GLY A 540 16.26 11.05 14.75
N ILE A 541 15.94 9.96 14.04
CA ILE A 541 14.59 9.58 13.66
C ILE A 541 13.76 9.20 14.90
N LEU A 542 14.31 8.38 15.79
CA LEU A 542 13.68 7.94 17.04
C LEU A 542 13.50 9.10 18.04
N ASN A 543 14.40 10.08 18.00
CA ASN A 543 14.34 11.31 18.79
C ASN A 543 13.17 12.24 18.45
N SER A 544 12.50 12.04 17.30
CA SER A 544 11.39 12.91 16.87
C SER A 544 10.03 12.55 17.48
N GLY A 545 9.89 11.39 18.13
CA GLY A 545 8.61 10.87 18.63
C GLY A 545 7.60 10.48 17.54
N ALA A 546 7.89 10.77 16.27
CA ALA A 546 7.02 10.48 15.13
C ALA A 546 7.08 9.01 14.66
N ALA A 547 7.93 8.19 15.28
CA ALA A 547 8.16 6.79 14.89
C ALA A 547 7.44 5.76 15.77
N ASP A 548 6.72 6.16 16.82
CA ASP A 548 6.11 5.22 17.78
C ASP A 548 5.13 4.24 17.11
N SER A 549 4.28 4.72 16.20
CA SER A 549 3.37 3.86 15.42
C SER A 549 4.09 3.00 14.38
N LEU A 550 5.24 3.47 13.88
CA LEU A 550 6.08 2.72 12.94
C LEU A 550 6.83 1.58 13.66
N LEU A 551 7.39 1.85 14.85
CA LEU A 551 8.06 0.86 15.68
C LEU A 551 7.12 -0.26 16.11
N ALA A 552 5.89 0.09 16.52
CA ALA A 552 4.86 -0.89 16.86
C ALA A 552 4.51 -1.82 15.68
N GLY A 553 4.60 -1.31 14.44
CA GLY A 553 4.42 -2.13 13.24
C GLY A 553 5.65 -2.94 12.81
N LEU A 554 6.87 -2.46 13.07
CA LEU A 554 8.11 -3.11 12.61
C LEU A 554 8.61 -4.22 13.54
N ILE A 555 8.57 -4.00 14.86
CA ILE A 555 9.10 -4.93 15.87
C ILE A 555 8.57 -6.38 15.72
N PRO A 556 7.28 -6.62 15.40
CA PRO A 556 6.73 -7.96 15.20
C PRO A 556 7.44 -8.82 14.13
N LEU A 557 8.30 -8.21 13.30
CA LEU A 557 8.85 -8.85 12.10
C LEU A 557 10.37 -8.86 12.03
N LEU A 558 11.04 -8.28 13.03
CA LEU A 558 12.48 -8.24 13.08
C LEU A 558 13.03 -9.62 13.49
N SER A 559 14.07 -10.07 12.77
CA SER A 559 14.77 -11.32 13.04
C SER A 559 15.68 -11.25 14.28
N GLU A 560 16.08 -12.40 14.81
CA GLU A 560 17.09 -12.47 15.88
C GLU A 560 18.46 -11.95 15.41
N GLU A 561 18.81 -12.16 14.13
CA GLU A 561 20.02 -11.59 13.53
C GLU A 561 19.98 -10.05 13.52
N THR A 562 18.81 -9.47 13.28
CA THR A 562 18.61 -8.02 13.36
C THR A 562 18.65 -7.52 14.79
N ALA A 563 18.14 -8.30 15.75
CA ALA A 563 18.29 -7.98 17.16
C ALA A 563 19.77 -7.91 17.58
N SER A 564 20.61 -8.84 17.10
CA SER A 564 22.06 -8.83 17.35
C SER A 564 22.76 -7.63 16.70
N ALA A 565 22.42 -7.30 15.45
CA ALA A 565 22.97 -6.12 14.76
C ALA A 565 22.57 -4.81 15.47
N LEU A 566 21.31 -4.71 15.92
CA LEU A 566 20.81 -3.58 16.67
C LEU A 566 21.51 -3.46 18.03
N ALA A 567 21.71 -4.59 18.73
CA ALA A 567 22.47 -4.64 19.97
C ALA A 567 23.90 -4.12 19.77
N ALA A 568 24.58 -4.50 18.69
CA ALA A 568 25.92 -3.99 18.36
C ALA A 568 25.92 -2.46 18.15
N GLY A 569 24.89 -1.93 17.49
CA GLY A 569 24.68 -0.49 17.33
C GLY A 569 24.49 0.23 18.67
N ILE A 570 23.57 -0.27 19.52
CA ILE A 570 23.33 0.26 20.87
C ILE A 570 24.62 0.22 21.70
N ASN A 571 25.31 -0.92 21.70
CA ASN A 571 26.57 -1.13 22.42
C ASN A 571 27.65 -0.10 22.05
N SER A 572 27.69 0.32 20.78
CA SER A 572 28.69 1.26 20.25
C SER A 572 28.46 2.71 20.68
N ASN A 573 27.21 3.11 20.97
CA ASN A 573 26.84 4.50 21.30
C ASN A 573 26.28 4.69 22.71
N ALA A 574 26.01 3.62 23.45
CA ALA A 574 25.38 3.67 24.77
C ALA A 574 26.09 4.61 25.76
N GLY A 575 27.42 4.62 25.74
CA GLY A 575 28.25 5.46 26.62
C GLY A 575 28.24 6.96 26.27
N LYS A 576 27.54 7.39 25.22
CA LYS A 576 27.48 8.79 24.80
C LYS A 576 26.40 9.58 25.59
N PRO A 577 26.42 10.93 25.54
CA PRO A 577 25.34 11.76 26.08
C PRO A 577 23.99 11.39 25.46
N GLN A 578 22.88 11.70 26.15
CA GLN A 578 21.52 11.35 25.70
C GLN A 578 21.21 11.79 24.27
N SER A 579 21.69 12.96 23.81
CA SER A 579 21.53 13.44 22.43
C SER A 579 22.18 12.56 21.35
N GLU A 580 23.09 11.66 21.75
CA GLU A 580 23.86 10.78 20.86
C GLU A 580 23.69 9.28 21.16
N SER A 581 23.07 8.94 22.30
CA SER A 581 22.87 7.56 22.74
C SER A 581 21.48 7.08 22.36
N MET A 582 21.43 6.14 21.43
CA MET A 582 20.18 5.62 20.86
C MET A 582 19.24 5.07 21.93
N ILE A 583 19.77 4.32 22.90
CA ILE A 583 18.94 3.68 23.93
C ILE A 583 18.42 4.68 24.98
N LYS A 584 19.23 5.68 25.36
CA LYS A 584 18.80 6.75 26.29
C LYS A 584 17.69 7.59 25.67
N SER A 585 17.84 7.89 24.38
CA SER A 585 16.84 8.57 23.57
C SER A 585 15.52 7.80 23.49
N LEU A 586 15.57 6.52 23.11
CA LEU A 586 14.39 5.66 23.01
C LEU A 586 13.57 5.65 24.30
N ILE A 587 14.22 5.41 25.44
CA ILE A 587 13.53 5.36 26.73
C ILE A 587 12.91 6.73 27.07
N ALA A 588 13.57 7.82 26.71
CA ALA A 588 13.08 9.17 26.97
C ALA A 588 11.86 9.56 26.13
N THR A 589 11.72 9.06 24.90
CA THR A 589 10.70 9.56 23.95
C THR A 589 9.55 8.60 23.65
N THR A 590 9.72 7.28 23.81
CA THR A 590 8.74 6.31 23.31
C THR A 590 7.49 6.18 24.20
N ASN A 591 6.30 6.01 23.61
CA ASN A 591 5.08 5.65 24.33
C ASN A 591 5.18 4.25 24.99
N ALA A 592 4.89 4.18 26.29
CA ALA A 592 5.01 2.95 27.08
C ALA A 592 4.07 1.81 26.65
N ASP A 593 2.84 2.12 26.27
CA ASP A 593 1.84 1.13 25.84
C ASP A 593 2.28 0.49 24.52
N SER A 594 2.81 1.31 23.61
CA SER A 594 3.35 0.85 22.33
C SER A 594 4.58 -0.04 22.50
N VAL A 595 5.42 0.21 23.52
CA VAL A 595 6.56 -0.66 23.83
C VAL A 595 6.08 -2.02 24.33
N ALA A 596 5.15 -2.07 25.28
CA ALA A 596 4.64 -3.33 25.80
C ALA A 596 4.01 -4.20 24.70
N ASP A 597 3.14 -3.60 23.87
CA ASP A 597 2.49 -4.29 22.76
C ASP A 597 3.49 -4.81 21.73
N ALA A 598 4.50 -3.99 21.38
CA ALA A 598 5.52 -4.38 20.42
C ALA A 598 6.41 -5.52 20.93
N VAL A 599 6.86 -5.44 22.19
CA VAL A 599 7.70 -6.45 22.83
C VAL A 599 6.93 -7.77 22.95
N ASN A 600 5.64 -7.72 23.31
CA ASN A 600 4.78 -8.89 23.39
C ASN A 600 4.55 -9.59 22.05
N GLN A 601 4.58 -8.86 20.94
CA GLN A 601 4.39 -9.41 19.60
C GLN A 601 5.65 -10.09 19.06
N ASN A 602 6.85 -9.79 19.61
CA ASN A 602 8.09 -10.46 19.22
C ASN A 602 9.04 -10.72 20.40
N PRO A 603 8.72 -11.72 21.25
CA PRO A 603 9.60 -12.16 22.34
C PRO A 603 11.00 -12.58 21.87
N GLY A 604 11.11 -13.16 20.68
CA GLY A 604 12.38 -13.63 20.10
C GLY A 604 13.34 -12.49 19.79
N PHE A 605 12.84 -11.41 19.18
CA PHE A 605 13.64 -10.21 18.94
C PHE A 605 14.19 -9.61 20.23
N ILE A 606 13.37 -9.49 21.27
CA ILE A 606 13.80 -8.93 22.55
C ILE A 606 14.78 -9.86 23.26
N SER A 607 14.57 -11.17 23.18
CA SER A 607 15.53 -12.17 23.64
C SER A 607 16.88 -12.01 22.96
N GLY A 608 16.91 -11.94 21.62
CA GLY A 608 18.12 -11.72 20.84
C GLY A 608 18.80 -10.38 21.15
N LEU A 609 18.02 -9.33 21.41
CA LEU A 609 18.55 -8.02 21.79
C LEU A 609 19.27 -8.11 23.14
N LEU A 610 18.57 -8.57 24.18
CA LEU A 610 19.10 -8.69 25.55
C LEU A 610 20.32 -9.61 25.62
N ALA A 611 20.32 -10.71 24.88
CA ALA A 611 21.45 -11.65 24.83
C ALA A 611 22.73 -11.02 24.24
N ASN A 612 22.63 -9.93 23.48
CA ASN A 612 23.75 -9.29 22.78
C ASN A 612 24.12 -7.90 23.33
N LEU A 613 23.43 -7.37 24.35
CA LEU A 613 23.79 -6.09 24.97
C LEU A 613 25.06 -6.19 25.83
N ASN A 614 25.81 -5.10 25.95
CA ASN A 614 26.98 -4.99 26.82
C ASN A 614 26.72 -4.15 28.07
N GLU A 615 27.71 -4.08 28.97
CA GLU A 615 27.60 -3.31 30.21
C GLU A 615 27.32 -1.81 30.00
N ASN A 616 27.84 -1.20 28.93
CA ASN A 616 27.59 0.22 28.66
C ASN A 616 26.13 0.46 28.27
N ALA A 617 25.56 -0.44 27.47
CA ALA A 617 24.15 -0.44 27.16
C ALA A 617 23.30 -0.60 28.42
N ALA A 618 23.68 -1.52 29.32
CA ALA A 618 22.99 -1.71 30.59
C ALA A 618 22.97 -0.46 31.47
N ARG A 619 24.12 0.23 31.64
CA ARG A 619 24.19 1.52 32.36
C ARG A 619 23.33 2.57 31.69
N ALA A 620 23.35 2.63 30.36
CA ALA A 620 22.54 3.58 29.61
C ALA A 620 21.03 3.32 29.71
N ILE A 621 20.62 2.05 29.80
CA ILE A 621 19.23 1.66 30.09
C ILE A 621 18.86 2.13 31.50
N ALA A 622 19.69 1.88 32.50
CA ALA A 622 19.45 2.37 33.86
C ALA A 622 19.28 3.89 33.90
N ASP A 623 20.18 4.64 33.26
CA ASP A 623 20.09 6.11 33.13
C ASP A 623 18.76 6.56 32.52
N GLY A 624 18.31 5.89 31.44
CA GLY A 624 17.05 6.16 30.77
C GLY A 624 15.84 5.89 31.66
N LEU A 625 15.80 4.73 32.32
CA LEU A 625 14.71 4.35 33.23
C LEU A 625 14.65 5.29 34.43
N ASN A 626 15.80 5.72 34.96
CA ASN A 626 15.88 6.70 36.05
C ASN A 626 15.33 8.06 35.65
N ALA A 627 15.54 8.47 34.39
CA ALA A 627 14.98 9.72 33.87
C ALA A 627 13.46 9.64 33.66
N ARG A 628 12.92 8.44 33.49
CA ARG A 628 11.48 8.21 33.25
C ARG A 628 10.95 6.94 33.94
N PRO A 629 10.77 6.94 35.28
CA PRO A 629 10.33 5.74 35.99
C PRO A 629 8.93 5.26 35.59
N ASP A 630 8.03 6.16 35.16
CA ASP A 630 6.66 5.85 34.74
C ASP A 630 6.58 4.84 33.59
N ILE A 631 7.53 4.88 32.65
CA ILE A 631 7.58 3.93 31.54
C ILE A 631 7.76 2.50 32.07
N THR A 632 8.50 2.34 33.16
CA THR A 632 8.79 1.03 33.76
C THR A 632 7.52 0.41 34.33
N THR A 633 6.69 1.20 35.01
CA THR A 633 5.40 0.71 35.52
C THR A 633 4.47 0.26 34.41
N LEU A 634 4.33 1.07 33.36
CA LEU A 634 3.42 0.78 32.25
C LEU A 634 3.89 -0.41 31.42
N VAL A 635 5.17 -0.45 31.05
CA VAL A 635 5.75 -1.58 30.30
C VAL A 635 5.62 -2.86 31.12
N THR A 636 6.07 -2.88 32.38
CA THR A 636 6.01 -4.07 33.23
C THR A 636 4.56 -4.55 33.45
N ALA A 637 3.60 -3.64 33.56
CA ALA A 637 2.18 -4.01 33.70
C ALA A 637 1.58 -4.61 32.40
N GLY A 638 2.11 -4.25 31.23
CA GLY A 638 1.62 -4.69 29.92
C GLY A 638 2.30 -5.93 29.34
N LEU A 639 3.49 -6.32 29.83
CA LEU A 639 4.21 -7.50 29.34
C LEU A 639 3.48 -8.82 29.67
N ASN A 640 3.52 -9.79 28.75
CA ASN A 640 2.91 -11.12 28.93
C ASN A 640 3.91 -12.20 29.37
N GLY A 641 3.40 -13.37 29.76
CA GLY A 641 4.21 -14.50 30.22
C GLY A 641 5.20 -15.05 29.20
N ASP A 642 4.82 -15.19 27.93
CA ASP A 642 5.72 -15.70 26.87
C ASP A 642 6.95 -14.80 26.71
N THR A 643 6.73 -13.48 26.77
CA THR A 643 7.78 -12.46 26.73
C THR A 643 8.66 -12.54 27.96
N ALA A 644 8.07 -12.69 29.14
CA ALA A 644 8.81 -12.87 30.38
C ALA A 644 9.70 -14.13 30.36
N ALA A 645 9.21 -15.25 29.83
CA ALA A 645 9.99 -16.48 29.67
C ALA A 645 11.15 -16.30 28.67
N ALA A 646 10.94 -15.54 27.59
CA ALA A 646 12.00 -15.21 26.62
C ALA A 646 13.06 -14.29 27.26
N MET A 647 12.65 -13.28 28.01
CA MET A 647 13.55 -12.40 28.76
C MET A 647 14.36 -13.18 29.80
N ALA A 648 13.75 -14.12 30.53
CA ALA A 648 14.45 -14.95 31.50
C ALA A 648 15.56 -15.80 30.87
N ARG A 649 15.30 -16.38 29.69
CA ARG A 649 16.31 -17.10 28.89
C ARG A 649 17.44 -16.18 28.46
N ALA A 650 17.12 -15.03 27.87
CA ALA A 650 18.14 -14.08 27.41
C ALA A 650 19.01 -13.52 28.53
N LEU A 651 18.40 -13.18 29.68
CA LEU A 651 19.12 -12.74 30.87
C LEU A 651 20.00 -13.86 31.45
N SER A 652 19.59 -15.12 31.30
CA SER A 652 20.41 -16.26 31.71
C SER A 652 21.61 -16.50 30.78
N GLU A 653 21.45 -16.22 29.48
CA GLU A 653 22.55 -16.27 28.50
C GLU A 653 23.52 -15.09 28.68
N ASN A 654 23.02 -13.92 29.07
CA ASN A 654 23.80 -12.69 29.24
C ASN A 654 23.57 -12.02 30.61
N ALA A 655 23.84 -12.75 31.69
CA ALA A 655 23.61 -12.23 33.05
C ALA A 655 24.46 -11.00 33.40
N ALA A 656 25.60 -10.81 32.72
CA ALA A 656 26.57 -9.75 33.01
C ALA A 656 26.00 -8.33 32.85
N ILE A 657 24.89 -8.14 32.13
CA ILE A 657 24.24 -6.83 32.03
C ILE A 657 23.47 -6.44 33.31
N LEU A 658 23.13 -7.40 34.17
CA LEU A 658 22.31 -7.14 35.37
C LEU A 658 23.07 -6.37 36.44
N GLN A 659 24.35 -6.67 36.66
CA GLN A 659 25.17 -5.96 37.64
C GLN A 659 25.21 -4.44 37.37
N PRO A 660 25.65 -3.96 36.19
CA PRO A 660 25.63 -2.54 35.87
C PRO A 660 24.21 -1.95 35.75
N LEU A 661 23.21 -2.72 35.33
CA LEU A 661 21.83 -2.24 35.28
C LEU A 661 21.33 -1.93 36.70
N ILE A 662 21.33 -2.93 37.59
CA ILE A 662 20.80 -2.84 38.96
C ILE A 662 21.64 -1.88 39.80
N GLY A 663 22.96 -1.88 39.65
CA GLY A 663 23.86 -0.97 40.36
C GLY A 663 23.61 0.51 40.05
N ASN A 664 22.92 0.82 38.94
CA ASN A 664 22.60 2.19 38.54
C ASN A 664 21.11 2.55 38.68
N LEU A 665 20.22 1.63 39.08
CA LEU A 665 18.79 1.95 39.23
C LEU A 665 18.50 2.87 40.43
N SER A 666 17.56 3.79 40.24
CA SER A 666 17.06 4.66 41.30
C SER A 666 15.94 3.99 42.12
N PRO A 667 15.69 4.44 43.36
CA PRO A 667 14.55 3.98 44.15
C PRO A 667 13.19 4.21 43.46
N ASP A 668 13.04 5.26 42.66
CA ASP A 668 11.80 5.51 41.93
C ASP A 668 11.55 4.43 40.87
N VAL A 669 12.61 3.95 40.20
CA VAL A 669 12.50 2.80 39.28
C VAL A 669 12.19 1.52 40.06
N GLY A 670 12.80 1.30 41.23
CA GLY A 670 12.45 0.16 42.10
C GLY A 670 10.96 0.13 42.46
N LYS A 671 10.41 1.28 42.88
CA LYS A 671 8.97 1.44 43.09
C LYS A 671 8.17 1.17 41.83
N ALA A 672 8.59 1.73 40.70
CA ALA A 672 7.90 1.60 39.42
C ALA A 672 7.81 0.15 38.93
N ILE A 673 8.88 -0.64 39.11
CA ILE A 673 8.89 -2.08 38.82
C ILE A 673 7.86 -2.77 39.72
N ALA A 674 7.91 -2.56 41.04
CA ALA A 674 6.98 -3.21 41.97
C ALA A 674 5.51 -2.89 41.66
N GLU A 675 5.18 -1.63 41.35
CA GLU A 675 3.83 -1.24 40.93
C GLU A 675 3.42 -1.89 39.60
N GLY A 676 4.35 -2.03 38.66
CA GLY A 676 4.12 -2.71 37.39
C GLY A 676 3.82 -4.20 37.58
N LEU A 677 4.64 -4.90 38.39
CA LEU A 677 4.46 -6.32 38.73
C LEU A 677 3.12 -6.58 39.44
N ASN A 678 2.68 -5.64 40.30
CA ASN A 678 1.39 -5.71 40.97
C ASN A 678 0.18 -5.53 40.04
N ARG A 679 0.34 -4.73 38.98
CA ARG A 679 -0.72 -4.42 38.01
C ARG A 679 -0.76 -5.41 36.87
N ASN A 680 0.30 -6.17 36.67
CA ASN A 680 0.36 -7.20 35.66
C ASN A 680 -0.73 -8.25 35.93
N THR A 681 -1.54 -8.53 34.91
CA THR A 681 -2.64 -9.52 35.00
C THR A 681 -2.34 -10.81 34.23
N SER A 682 -1.13 -10.92 33.68
CA SER A 682 -0.59 -12.13 33.07
C SER A 682 0.24 -12.93 34.09
N ASP A 683 0.78 -14.07 33.68
CA ASP A 683 1.70 -14.90 34.47
C ASP A 683 3.16 -14.42 34.41
N LEU A 684 3.40 -13.12 34.19
CA LEU A 684 4.74 -12.54 34.02
C LEU A 684 5.68 -12.86 35.19
N ASN A 685 5.25 -12.67 36.44
CA ASN A 685 6.11 -12.91 37.60
C ASN A 685 6.53 -14.38 37.68
N TYR A 686 5.58 -15.28 37.42
CA TYR A 686 5.81 -16.72 37.40
C TYR A 686 6.80 -17.10 36.30
N GLN A 687 6.55 -16.69 35.05
CA GLN A 687 7.36 -17.04 33.89
C GLN A 687 8.77 -16.47 33.98
N LEU A 688 8.91 -15.20 34.40
CA LEU A 688 10.22 -14.56 34.56
C LEU A 688 11.07 -15.33 35.57
N ILE A 689 10.55 -15.54 36.78
CA ILE A 689 11.30 -16.16 37.88
C ILE A 689 11.61 -17.64 37.59
N SER A 690 10.67 -18.38 37.00
CA SER A 690 10.86 -19.81 36.69
C SER A 690 12.07 -20.07 35.79
N GLY A 691 12.39 -19.14 34.87
CA GLY A 691 13.45 -19.28 33.88
C GLY A 691 14.81 -18.68 34.25
N LEU A 692 14.97 -18.09 35.45
CA LEU A 692 16.24 -17.45 35.83
C LEU A 692 17.31 -18.48 36.20
N SER A 693 18.53 -18.29 35.68
CA SER A 693 19.67 -19.13 36.02
C SER A 693 20.37 -18.69 37.32
N PRO A 694 21.24 -19.55 37.89
CA PRO A 694 22.10 -19.18 39.02
C PRO A 694 23.02 -17.99 38.73
N ALA A 695 23.44 -17.80 37.47
CA ALA A 695 24.25 -16.67 37.07
C ALA A 695 23.50 -15.34 37.27
N VAL A 696 22.21 -15.30 36.92
CA VAL A 696 21.34 -14.13 37.19
C VAL A 696 21.31 -13.82 38.68
N GLY A 697 21.10 -14.82 39.54
CA GLY A 697 21.08 -14.63 41.00
C GLY A 697 22.35 -13.97 41.54
N ARG A 698 23.52 -14.40 41.05
CA ARG A 698 24.82 -13.80 41.40
C ARG A 698 24.93 -12.34 40.95
N GLU A 699 24.59 -12.05 39.70
CA GLU A 699 24.73 -10.69 39.14
C GLU A 699 23.72 -9.71 39.74
N ILE A 700 22.53 -10.18 40.16
CA ILE A 700 21.58 -9.38 40.95
C ILE A 700 22.19 -9.01 42.30
N ALA A 701 22.76 -9.98 43.04
CA ALA A 701 23.39 -9.71 44.33
C ALA A 701 24.58 -8.74 44.21
N ALA A 702 25.40 -8.89 43.17
CA ALA A 702 26.51 -7.98 42.87
C ALA A 702 26.01 -6.56 42.52
N GLY A 703 25.00 -6.44 41.64
CA GLY A 703 24.43 -5.16 41.25
C GLY A 703 23.78 -4.42 42.42
N LEU A 704 23.04 -5.13 43.29
CA LEU A 704 22.49 -4.54 44.52
C LEU A 704 23.60 -4.01 45.43
N ASN A 705 24.68 -4.77 45.59
CA ASN A 705 25.82 -4.35 46.42
C ASN A 705 26.53 -3.10 45.90
N GLU A 706 26.51 -2.86 44.58
CA GLU A 706 27.08 -1.66 43.96
C GLU A 706 26.14 -0.45 43.95
N ASN A 707 24.85 -0.64 44.29
CA ASN A 707 23.88 0.43 44.19
C ASN A 707 24.09 1.49 45.31
N PRO A 708 24.32 2.77 44.98
CA PRO A 708 24.58 3.80 45.98
C PRO A 708 23.35 4.17 46.82
N ASN A 709 22.14 3.77 46.40
CA ASN A 709 20.86 4.01 47.07
C ASN A 709 20.20 2.70 47.54
N LEU A 710 21.00 1.66 47.80
CA LEU A 710 20.54 0.30 48.12
C LEU A 710 19.38 0.23 49.13
N ASP A 711 19.48 0.87 50.29
CA ASP A 711 18.41 0.84 51.31
C ASP A 711 17.07 1.39 50.79
N ALA A 712 17.12 2.51 50.07
CA ALA A 712 15.94 3.14 49.49
C ALA A 712 15.39 2.33 48.31
N LEU A 713 16.27 1.75 47.48
CA LEU A 713 15.89 0.86 46.39
C LEU A 713 15.17 -0.39 46.92
N MET A 714 15.72 -1.05 47.94
CA MET A 714 15.11 -2.25 48.53
C MET A 714 13.78 -1.93 49.22
N SER A 715 13.71 -0.82 49.96
CA SER A 715 12.48 -0.38 50.63
C SER A 715 11.38 -0.02 49.63
N SER A 716 11.75 0.63 48.51
CA SER A 716 10.80 1.00 47.46
C SER A 716 10.34 -0.20 46.62
N PHE A 717 11.22 -1.17 46.35
CA PHE A 717 10.84 -2.38 45.63
C PHE A 717 9.99 -3.33 46.51
N ILE A 718 10.56 -3.85 47.60
CA ILE A 718 9.89 -4.82 48.48
C ILE A 718 8.65 -4.21 49.13
N GLY A 719 8.73 -2.95 49.58
CA GLY A 719 7.64 -2.28 50.30
C GLY A 719 6.42 -1.96 49.43
N ASN A 720 6.54 -1.99 48.10
CA ASN A 720 5.43 -1.74 47.19
C ASN A 720 4.85 -3.00 46.55
N LEU A 721 5.47 -4.18 46.67
CA LEU A 721 4.89 -5.44 46.17
C LEU A 721 3.67 -5.89 46.98
N ASN A 722 2.65 -6.41 46.31
CA ASN A 722 1.40 -6.87 46.93
C ASN A 722 1.34 -8.40 47.06
N SER A 723 0.25 -8.89 47.67
CA SER A 723 0.03 -10.33 47.92
C SER A 723 -0.14 -11.16 46.63
N ALA A 724 -0.69 -10.59 45.56
CA ALA A 724 -0.87 -11.28 44.28
C ALA A 724 0.47 -11.53 43.59
N ALA A 725 1.31 -10.49 43.49
CA ALA A 725 2.67 -10.62 42.97
C ALA A 725 3.49 -11.62 43.81
N GLY A 726 3.38 -11.56 45.15
CA GLY A 726 4.01 -12.53 46.05
C GLY A 726 3.61 -13.98 45.77
N SER A 727 2.33 -14.23 45.48
CA SER A 727 1.82 -15.57 45.16
C SER A 727 2.37 -16.12 43.85
N GLU A 728 2.53 -15.29 42.82
CA GLU A 728 3.13 -15.72 41.54
C GLU A 728 4.64 -15.89 41.63
N ILE A 729 5.33 -15.01 42.36
CA ILE A 729 6.76 -15.14 42.63
C ILE A 729 7.03 -16.47 43.34
N ALA A 730 6.25 -16.83 44.37
CA ALA A 730 6.40 -18.12 45.06
C ALA A 730 6.27 -19.32 44.11
N GLN A 731 5.28 -19.30 43.20
CA GLN A 731 5.10 -20.35 42.20
C GLN A 731 6.28 -20.43 41.23
N GLY A 732 6.80 -19.27 40.80
CA GLY A 732 7.96 -19.21 39.91
C GLY A 732 9.22 -19.75 40.59
N LEU A 733 9.41 -19.46 41.88
CA LEU A 733 10.53 -19.97 42.68
C LEU A 733 10.46 -21.49 42.84
N ASN A 734 9.27 -22.03 43.15
CA ASN A 734 9.05 -23.48 43.19
C ASN A 734 9.41 -24.16 41.86
N GLN A 735 9.01 -23.54 40.73
CA GLN A 735 9.33 -24.08 39.41
C GLN A 735 10.82 -23.97 39.05
N ASN A 736 11.52 -22.98 39.61
CA ASN A 736 12.95 -22.78 39.39
C ASN A 736 13.83 -23.71 40.22
N SER A 737 13.27 -24.32 41.27
CA SER A 737 14.05 -25.15 42.18
C SER A 737 14.76 -26.30 41.49
N ASN A 738 15.97 -26.59 41.95
CA ASN A 738 16.87 -27.53 41.29
C ASN A 738 17.54 -28.46 42.30
N PRO A 739 17.00 -29.67 42.52
CA PRO A 739 17.60 -30.63 43.44
C PRO A 739 19.00 -31.12 43.02
N ALA A 740 19.38 -30.93 41.76
CA ALA A 740 20.62 -31.46 41.18
C ALA A 740 21.78 -30.43 41.13
N GLY A 741 21.55 -29.17 41.52
CA GLY A 741 22.56 -28.12 41.45
C GLY A 741 22.05 -26.78 42.00
N PRO A 742 22.87 -25.71 42.00
CA PRO A 742 22.40 -24.42 42.49
C PRO A 742 21.22 -23.93 41.65
N SER A 743 20.16 -23.45 42.30
CA SER A 743 19.08 -22.69 41.67
C SER A 743 19.36 -21.18 41.68
N PHE A 744 18.45 -20.39 41.12
CA PHE A 744 18.52 -18.93 41.19
C PHE A 744 18.65 -18.43 42.64
N LEU A 745 17.81 -18.95 43.56
CA LEU A 745 17.81 -18.53 44.96
C LEU A 745 19.08 -18.95 45.70
N THR A 746 19.56 -20.18 45.48
CA THR A 746 20.79 -20.66 46.10
C THR A 746 21.96 -19.73 45.77
N ALA A 747 22.07 -19.31 44.51
CA ALA A 747 23.10 -18.35 44.10
C ALA A 747 22.86 -16.95 44.67
N MET A 748 21.64 -16.41 44.57
CA MET A 748 21.34 -15.06 45.06
C MET A 748 21.64 -14.91 46.56
N LEU A 749 21.20 -15.87 47.38
CA LEU A 749 21.46 -15.85 48.83
C LEU A 749 22.94 -16.10 49.15
N GLY A 750 23.59 -17.03 48.44
CA GLY A 750 25.01 -17.33 48.60
C GLY A 750 25.94 -16.15 48.31
N TYR A 751 25.57 -15.29 47.35
CA TYR A 751 26.35 -14.10 46.96
C TYR A 751 25.87 -12.79 47.60
N THR A 752 24.85 -12.83 48.45
CA THR A 752 24.33 -11.64 49.14
C THR A 752 25.39 -11.05 50.08
N SER A 753 25.74 -9.78 49.91
CA SER A 753 26.68 -9.09 50.81
C SER A 753 25.99 -8.68 52.13
N PRO A 754 26.75 -8.37 53.19
CA PRO A 754 26.17 -7.87 54.45
C PRO A 754 25.35 -6.59 54.28
N ALA A 755 25.73 -5.71 53.34
CA ALA A 755 24.98 -4.49 53.04
C ALA A 755 23.61 -4.82 52.39
N VAL A 756 23.61 -5.75 51.43
CA VAL A 756 22.37 -6.21 50.76
C VAL A 756 21.47 -6.94 51.74
N ALA A 757 22.03 -7.79 52.61
CA ALA A 757 21.30 -8.47 53.68
C ALA A 757 20.62 -7.46 54.62
N ALA A 758 21.36 -6.47 55.11
CA ALA A 758 20.83 -5.44 55.99
C ALA A 758 19.68 -4.63 55.33
N ALA A 759 19.86 -4.21 54.07
CA ALA A 759 18.84 -3.47 53.33
C ALA A 759 17.57 -4.31 53.08
N ALA A 760 17.74 -5.59 52.73
CA ALA A 760 16.63 -6.52 52.55
C ALA A 760 15.86 -6.74 53.86
N ILE A 761 16.55 -6.99 54.97
CA ILE A 761 15.95 -7.19 56.30
C ILE A 761 15.19 -5.93 56.73
N ASN A 762 15.76 -4.74 56.55
CA ASN A 762 15.10 -3.49 56.87
C ASN A 762 13.79 -3.31 56.08
N ALA A 763 13.82 -3.61 54.78
CA ALA A 763 12.64 -3.52 53.93
C ALA A 763 11.56 -4.55 54.31
N ILE A 764 11.96 -5.79 54.64
CA ILE A 764 11.07 -6.84 55.12
C ILE A 764 10.41 -6.45 56.45
N ASN A 765 11.21 -5.94 57.40
CA ASN A 765 10.71 -5.51 58.71
C ASN A 765 9.75 -4.33 58.59
N ALA A 766 9.90 -3.47 57.57
CA ALA A 766 9.01 -2.34 57.31
C ALA A 766 7.64 -2.73 56.74
N LEU A 767 7.47 -3.98 56.27
CA LEU A 767 6.18 -4.45 55.75
C LEU A 767 5.08 -4.40 56.83
N PRO A 768 3.81 -4.15 56.46
CA PRO A 768 2.72 -4.03 57.42
C PRO A 768 2.55 -5.32 58.24
N ALA A 769 2.31 -5.14 59.55
CA ALA A 769 2.15 -6.25 60.50
C ALA A 769 0.73 -6.82 60.54
N SER A 770 -0.27 -6.12 59.99
CA SER A 770 -1.67 -6.58 60.00
C SER A 770 -2.48 -6.00 58.83
N PRO A 771 -3.34 -6.79 58.16
CA PRO A 771 -3.45 -8.25 58.28
C PRO A 771 -2.19 -8.93 57.72
N VAL A 772 -1.57 -9.82 58.50
CA VAL A 772 -0.31 -10.48 58.12
C VAL A 772 -0.49 -11.34 56.88
N GLU A 773 -1.70 -11.84 56.62
CA GLU A 773 -1.99 -12.63 55.43
C GLU A 773 -1.80 -11.85 54.13
N ASN A 774 -1.87 -10.51 54.18
CA ASN A 774 -1.65 -9.66 53.01
C ASN A 774 -0.19 -9.22 52.87
N ASN A 775 0.68 -9.59 53.81
CA ASN A 775 2.11 -9.29 53.76
C ASN A 775 2.79 -10.14 52.67
N LEU A 776 3.70 -9.52 51.90
CA LEU A 776 4.49 -10.18 50.86
C LEU A 776 5.20 -11.44 51.37
N ILE A 777 5.90 -11.34 52.51
CA ILE A 777 6.69 -12.44 53.06
C ILE A 777 5.80 -13.58 53.55
N TYR A 778 4.64 -13.24 54.12
CA TYR A 778 3.65 -14.25 54.48
C TYR A 778 3.18 -15.03 53.25
N GLN A 779 2.83 -14.33 52.16
CA GLN A 779 2.38 -14.99 50.93
C GLN A 779 3.47 -15.83 50.25
N LEU A 780 4.72 -15.38 50.29
CA LEU A 780 5.86 -16.15 49.81
C LEU A 780 5.99 -17.44 50.62
N VAL A 781 6.26 -17.34 51.92
CA VAL A 781 6.51 -18.52 52.78
C VAL A 781 5.32 -19.48 52.80
N ALA A 782 4.08 -18.97 52.79
CA ALA A 782 2.87 -19.81 52.77
C ALA A 782 2.73 -20.68 51.49
N ARG A 783 3.46 -20.37 50.41
CA ARG A 783 3.32 -20.99 49.09
C ARG A 783 4.59 -21.66 48.56
N LEU A 784 5.74 -21.43 49.19
CA LEU A 784 6.99 -22.09 48.83
C LEU A 784 6.95 -23.59 49.19
N ASP A 785 7.51 -24.44 48.35
CA ASP A 785 7.57 -25.88 48.60
C ASP A 785 8.84 -26.33 49.32
N ALA A 786 8.95 -27.64 49.57
CA ALA A 786 10.08 -28.23 50.27
C ALA A 786 11.38 -28.18 49.45
N GLU A 787 11.32 -28.23 48.12
CA GLU A 787 12.51 -28.14 47.27
C GLU A 787 13.08 -26.72 47.30
N THR A 788 12.21 -25.71 47.27
CA THR A 788 12.60 -24.31 47.40
C THR A 788 13.13 -24.00 48.79
N ALA A 789 12.58 -24.63 49.83
CA ALA A 789 13.12 -24.55 51.18
C ALA A 789 14.57 -25.08 51.24
N ALA A 790 14.86 -26.19 50.56
CA ALA A 790 16.21 -26.75 50.46
C ALA A 790 17.15 -25.80 49.70
N ASP A 791 16.70 -25.18 48.61
CA ASP A 791 17.50 -24.21 47.86
C ASP A 791 17.85 -22.96 48.69
N ILE A 792 16.90 -22.48 49.49
CA ILE A 792 17.10 -21.37 50.44
C ILE A 792 18.13 -21.79 51.50
N ALA A 793 17.96 -22.97 52.10
CA ALA A 793 18.90 -23.50 53.10
C ALA A 793 20.32 -23.60 52.53
N ASN A 794 20.46 -24.16 51.32
CA ASN A 794 21.76 -24.26 50.64
C ASN A 794 22.38 -22.88 50.37
N GLY A 795 21.58 -21.90 49.97
CA GLY A 795 22.05 -20.53 49.76
C GLY A 795 22.53 -19.87 51.06
N VAL A 796 21.80 -20.07 52.15
CA VAL A 796 22.15 -19.57 53.49
C VAL A 796 23.38 -20.28 54.05
N ASN A 797 23.51 -21.59 53.86
CA ASN A 797 24.69 -22.36 54.27
C ASN A 797 25.97 -21.85 53.58
N ASN A 798 25.85 -21.43 52.32
CA ASN A 798 26.95 -20.81 51.57
C ASN A 798 27.26 -19.37 52.04
N ASN A 799 26.46 -18.79 52.94
CA ASN A 799 26.60 -17.44 53.45
C ASN A 799 26.30 -17.33 54.97
N PRO A 800 27.22 -17.79 55.84
CA PRO A 800 27.02 -17.77 57.29
C PRO A 800 26.75 -16.38 57.89
N ASN A 801 27.29 -15.32 57.27
CA ASN A 801 27.04 -13.94 57.71
C ASN A 801 25.59 -13.52 57.49
N LEU A 802 24.97 -13.95 56.38
CA LEU A 802 23.54 -13.73 56.14
C LEU A 802 22.70 -14.43 57.21
N LEU A 803 23.05 -15.66 57.58
CA LEU A 803 22.36 -16.38 58.65
C LEU A 803 22.42 -15.61 59.98
N GLN A 804 23.60 -15.12 60.36
CA GLN A 804 23.79 -14.34 61.57
C GLN A 804 23.00 -13.02 61.53
N ASP A 805 22.97 -12.33 60.38
CA ASP A 805 22.20 -11.10 60.19
C ASP A 805 20.69 -11.34 60.29
N LEU A 806 20.18 -12.43 59.69
CA LEU A 806 18.78 -12.82 59.78
C LEU A 806 18.37 -13.04 61.24
N LEU A 807 19.13 -13.82 62.00
CA LEU A 807 18.85 -14.09 63.42
C LEU A 807 18.95 -12.82 64.29
N ALA A 808 19.84 -11.89 63.94
CA ALA A 808 20.08 -10.70 64.75
C ALA A 808 19.12 -9.53 64.47
N LYS A 809 18.55 -9.44 63.27
CA LYS A 809 17.88 -8.22 62.78
C LYS A 809 16.46 -8.43 62.26
N LEU A 810 16.05 -9.64 61.89
CA LEU A 810 14.72 -9.88 61.35
C LEU A 810 13.65 -9.74 62.45
N ASP A 811 12.42 -9.38 62.08
CA ASP A 811 11.26 -9.37 62.98
C ASP A 811 10.82 -10.81 63.27
N GLY A 812 11.05 -11.28 64.50
CA GLY A 812 10.78 -12.68 64.87
C GLY A 812 9.30 -13.01 64.90
N THR A 813 8.45 -12.06 65.25
CA THR A 813 7.00 -12.27 65.32
C THR A 813 6.43 -12.50 63.91
N LYS A 814 6.78 -11.64 62.95
CA LYS A 814 6.36 -11.79 61.54
C LYS A 814 6.92 -13.07 60.92
N THR A 815 8.18 -13.38 61.23
CA THR A 815 8.86 -14.58 60.72
C THR A 815 8.17 -15.85 61.21
N ALA A 816 7.90 -15.95 62.52
CA ALA A 816 7.16 -17.08 63.08
C ALA A 816 5.76 -17.24 62.49
N GLN A 817 5.01 -16.13 62.32
CA GLN A 817 3.69 -16.18 61.70
C GLN A 817 3.72 -16.71 60.27
N ALA A 818 4.71 -16.30 59.48
CA ALA A 818 4.90 -16.79 58.12
C ALA A 818 5.30 -18.28 58.10
N LEU A 819 6.25 -18.69 58.93
CA LEU A 819 6.71 -20.08 59.01
C LEU A 819 5.63 -21.06 59.51
N ASN A 820 4.79 -20.63 60.45
CA ASN A 820 3.65 -21.42 60.92
C ASN A 820 2.63 -21.72 59.82
N ALA A 821 2.52 -20.85 58.81
CA ALA A 821 1.60 -21.04 57.70
C ALA A 821 2.01 -22.20 56.76
N ASN A 822 3.26 -22.66 56.84
CA ASN A 822 3.79 -23.70 55.95
C ASN A 822 4.74 -24.67 56.68
N ALA A 823 4.15 -25.62 57.41
CA ALA A 823 4.89 -26.65 58.13
C ALA A 823 5.84 -27.49 57.24
N PRO A 824 5.45 -27.93 56.02
CA PRO A 824 6.37 -28.64 55.11
C PRO A 824 7.60 -27.81 54.75
N PHE A 825 7.42 -26.54 54.40
CA PHE A 825 8.52 -25.62 54.09
C PHE A 825 9.46 -25.46 55.29
N LEU A 826 8.94 -25.18 56.49
CA LEU A 826 9.78 -25.01 57.69
C LEU A 826 10.56 -26.29 58.00
N THR A 827 9.91 -27.45 57.89
CA THR A 827 10.55 -28.75 58.13
C THR A 827 11.72 -28.96 57.15
N ALA A 828 11.50 -28.73 55.85
CA ALA A 828 12.53 -28.89 54.83
C ALA A 828 13.65 -27.83 54.95
N LEU A 829 13.31 -26.58 55.29
CA LEU A 829 14.28 -25.50 55.50
C LEU A 829 15.25 -25.86 56.64
N VAL A 830 14.72 -26.21 57.81
CA VAL A 830 15.57 -26.58 58.96
C VAL A 830 16.33 -27.86 58.68
N GLY A 831 15.71 -28.87 58.04
CA GLY A 831 16.37 -30.13 57.69
C GLY A 831 17.58 -29.98 56.76
N HIS A 832 17.63 -28.95 55.91
CA HIS A 832 18.74 -28.71 54.98
C HIS A 832 19.73 -27.63 55.45
N LEU A 833 19.42 -26.88 56.51
CA LEU A 833 20.40 -25.95 57.09
C LEU A 833 21.55 -26.71 57.74
N ASP A 834 22.77 -26.20 57.59
CA ASP A 834 23.95 -26.79 58.23
C ASP A 834 23.82 -26.65 59.75
N GLY A 835 23.60 -27.79 60.42
CA GLY A 835 23.27 -27.81 61.85
C GLY A 835 24.34 -27.19 62.73
N VAL A 836 25.62 -27.32 62.36
CA VAL A 836 26.76 -26.70 63.06
C VAL A 836 26.70 -25.18 62.92
N SER A 837 26.66 -24.67 61.68
CA SER A 837 26.64 -23.24 61.40
C SER A 837 25.41 -22.54 61.99
N LEU A 838 24.26 -23.22 61.99
CA LEU A 838 23.03 -22.72 62.58
C LEU A 838 23.08 -22.72 64.11
N ALA A 839 23.60 -23.77 64.75
CA ALA A 839 23.82 -23.79 66.20
C ALA A 839 24.77 -22.66 66.64
N ASP A 840 25.89 -22.49 65.92
CA ASP A 840 26.86 -21.42 66.16
C ASP A 840 26.21 -20.04 66.02
N ALA A 841 25.46 -19.82 64.93
CA ALA A 841 24.79 -18.55 64.69
C ALA A 841 23.74 -18.25 65.79
N ILE A 842 22.96 -19.24 66.21
CA ILE A 842 21.99 -19.10 67.32
C ILE A 842 22.70 -18.72 68.62
N ASN A 843 23.76 -19.44 69.00
CA ASN A 843 24.47 -19.18 70.25
C ASN A 843 25.14 -17.81 70.27
N ARG A 844 25.82 -17.44 69.18
CA ARG A 844 26.40 -16.10 69.04
C ARG A 844 25.35 -15.01 69.07
N SER A 845 24.19 -15.20 68.45
CA SER A 845 23.08 -14.25 68.47
C SER A 845 22.44 -14.07 69.85
N LEU A 846 22.59 -15.05 70.75
CA LEU A 846 22.09 -15.02 72.12
C LEU A 846 23.10 -14.46 73.13
N ASP A 847 24.40 -14.57 72.88
CA ASP A 847 25.43 -14.07 73.79
C ASP A 847 25.44 -12.53 73.80
N PRO A 848 25.09 -11.86 74.93
CA PRO A 848 25.17 -10.41 75.04
C PRO A 848 26.61 -9.86 74.96
N ASN A 849 27.62 -10.72 75.09
CA ASN A 849 29.03 -10.35 75.03
C ASN A 849 29.69 -10.67 73.68
N ASP A 850 28.98 -11.31 72.73
CA ASP A 850 29.54 -11.55 71.40
C ASP A 850 29.82 -10.18 70.73
N PRO A 851 31.05 -9.96 70.23
CA PRO A 851 31.47 -8.65 69.73
C PRO A 851 30.76 -8.21 68.44
N GLU A 852 30.11 -9.12 67.72
CA GLU A 852 29.45 -8.86 66.44
C GLU A 852 27.92 -8.72 66.60
N THR A 853 27.30 -9.61 67.40
CA THR A 853 25.84 -9.63 67.57
C THR A 853 25.37 -8.82 68.78
N LEU A 854 26.18 -8.71 69.84
CA LEU A 854 25.83 -8.06 71.12
C LEU A 854 24.47 -8.52 71.68
N GLY A 855 24.12 -9.80 71.54
CA GLY A 855 22.85 -10.37 71.98
C GLY A 855 21.61 -9.88 71.23
N ARG A 856 21.77 -9.21 70.08
CA ARG A 856 20.64 -8.64 69.31
C ARG A 856 19.62 -9.69 68.84
N GLY A 857 20.02 -10.96 68.73
CA GLY A 857 19.10 -12.02 68.36
C GLY A 857 18.21 -12.53 69.49
N GLN A 858 18.41 -12.11 70.74
CA GLN A 858 17.54 -12.49 71.86
C GLN A 858 16.08 -12.09 71.63
N THR A 859 15.83 -10.91 71.04
CA THR A 859 14.48 -10.46 70.69
C THR A 859 13.86 -11.34 69.61
N PHE A 860 14.60 -11.58 68.52
CA PHE A 860 14.13 -12.43 67.42
C PHE A 860 13.81 -13.84 67.90
N ILE A 861 14.73 -14.48 68.63
CA ILE A 861 14.55 -15.84 69.16
C ILE A 861 13.42 -15.88 70.20
N GLY A 862 13.33 -14.86 71.07
CA GLY A 862 12.23 -14.73 72.01
C GLY A 862 10.87 -14.64 71.30
N ASP A 863 10.77 -13.82 70.26
CA ASP A 863 9.56 -13.68 69.45
C ASP A 863 9.19 -14.98 68.71
N LEU A 864 10.19 -15.73 68.21
CA LEU A 864 9.97 -17.06 67.64
C LEU A 864 9.39 -18.00 68.69
N VAL A 865 9.99 -18.10 69.88
CA VAL A 865 9.50 -18.95 70.99
C VAL A 865 8.08 -18.56 71.40
N ASN A 866 7.74 -17.26 71.34
CA ASN A 866 6.42 -16.74 71.68
C ASN A 866 5.33 -17.08 70.65
N THR A 867 5.71 -17.19 69.38
CA THR A 867 4.76 -17.14 68.26
C THR A 867 4.72 -18.42 67.43
N MET A 868 5.82 -19.17 67.38
CA MET A 868 5.94 -20.41 66.61
C MET A 868 5.06 -21.52 67.21
N ASP A 869 4.54 -22.39 66.35
CA ASP A 869 3.90 -23.64 66.78
C ASP A 869 4.97 -24.64 67.23
N GLY A 870 4.91 -25.06 68.49
CA GLY A 870 5.92 -25.94 69.07
C GLY A 870 5.97 -27.33 68.45
N GLY A 871 4.84 -27.84 67.93
CA GLY A 871 4.78 -29.14 67.27
C GLY A 871 5.39 -29.10 65.87
N ILE A 872 5.12 -28.04 65.10
CA ILE A 872 5.78 -27.82 63.79
C ILE A 872 7.28 -27.67 63.99
N PHE A 873 7.71 -26.84 64.96
CA PHE A 873 9.13 -26.62 65.23
C PHE A 873 9.84 -27.88 65.71
N ALA A 874 9.21 -28.70 66.57
CA ALA A 874 9.77 -29.98 66.99
C ALA A 874 10.02 -30.92 65.81
N LYS A 875 9.07 -30.99 64.86
CA LYS A 875 9.24 -31.79 63.65
C LYS A 875 10.43 -31.31 62.81
N ALA A 876 10.57 -29.99 62.66
CA ALA A 876 11.68 -29.40 61.93
C ALA A 876 13.04 -29.70 62.59
N LEU A 877 13.12 -29.66 63.92
CA LEU A 877 14.33 -30.03 64.66
C LEU A 877 14.66 -31.52 64.54
N ASN A 878 13.66 -32.41 64.55
CA ASN A 878 13.89 -33.84 64.38
C ASN A 878 14.49 -34.18 63.00
N ASP A 879 14.18 -33.39 61.97
CA ASP A 879 14.74 -33.54 60.63
C ASP A 879 16.17 -32.95 60.51
N ASN A 880 16.68 -32.29 61.57
CA ASN A 880 18.07 -31.82 61.68
C ASN A 880 18.68 -32.21 63.04
N PRO A 881 19.03 -33.50 63.26
CA PRO A 881 19.57 -33.95 64.54
C PRO A 881 20.90 -33.28 64.90
N THR A 882 21.75 -32.97 63.91
CA THR A 882 23.03 -32.26 64.10
C THR A 882 22.83 -30.90 64.75
N LEU A 883 21.80 -30.14 64.34
CA LEU A 883 21.48 -28.86 64.97
C LEU A 883 21.18 -29.05 66.46
N LEU A 884 20.38 -30.07 66.81
CA LEU A 884 19.99 -30.32 68.20
C LEU A 884 21.21 -30.66 69.06
N GLU A 885 22.06 -31.57 68.59
CA GLU A 885 23.30 -31.97 69.25
C GLU A 885 24.24 -30.76 69.48
N GLN A 886 24.60 -30.07 68.40
CA GLN A 886 25.55 -28.95 68.45
C GLN A 886 25.03 -27.78 69.27
N PHE A 887 23.72 -27.51 69.19
CA PHE A 887 23.10 -26.46 69.98
C PHE A 887 23.21 -26.75 71.49
N PHE A 888 22.93 -27.97 71.94
CA PHE A 888 23.03 -28.32 73.36
C PHE A 888 24.48 -28.36 73.85
N ASP A 889 25.41 -28.86 73.04
CA ASP A 889 26.84 -28.88 73.37
C ASP A 889 27.37 -27.46 73.58
N GLN A 890 27.12 -26.57 72.63
CA GLN A 890 27.64 -25.20 72.64
C GLN A 890 26.90 -24.28 73.62
N ALA A 891 25.58 -24.43 73.79
CA ALA A 891 24.83 -23.69 74.82
C ALA A 891 25.27 -24.07 76.24
N GLY A 892 25.72 -25.32 76.43
CA GLY A 892 26.34 -25.81 77.66
C GLY A 892 27.73 -25.19 77.90
N SER A 893 28.58 -25.12 76.88
CA SER A 893 29.91 -24.49 76.99
C SER A 893 29.85 -22.98 77.17
N ASP A 894 28.82 -22.30 76.67
CA ASP A 894 28.79 -20.82 76.70
C ASP A 894 27.97 -20.26 77.88
N GLY A 895 27.43 -21.13 78.75
CA GLY A 895 26.62 -20.72 79.90
C GLY A 895 25.27 -20.07 79.51
N LEU A 896 24.83 -20.25 78.26
CA LEU A 896 23.61 -19.64 77.70
C LEU A 896 22.31 -20.22 78.28
N GLY A 897 22.39 -21.27 79.10
CA GLY A 897 21.23 -21.89 79.75
C GLY A 897 20.39 -20.90 80.55
N THR A 898 20.99 -19.88 81.18
CA THR A 898 20.25 -18.82 81.89
C THR A 898 19.54 -17.85 80.95
N THR A 899 20.13 -17.51 79.80
CA THR A 899 19.51 -16.69 78.76
C THR A 899 18.30 -17.42 78.16
N TRP A 900 18.46 -18.70 77.81
CA TRP A 900 17.37 -19.55 77.36
C TRP A 900 16.27 -19.68 78.41
N GLN A 901 16.62 -19.97 79.66
CA GLN A 901 15.64 -20.05 80.75
C GLN A 901 14.83 -18.75 80.88
N ASN A 902 15.47 -17.59 80.74
CA ASN A 902 14.80 -16.30 80.79
C ASN A 902 13.86 -16.10 79.60
N LEU A 903 14.31 -16.37 78.36
CA LEU A 903 13.45 -16.29 77.17
C LEU A 903 12.24 -17.22 77.28
N LEU A 904 12.45 -18.44 77.75
CA LEU A 904 11.40 -19.43 77.98
C LEU A 904 10.43 -19.02 79.10
N ARG A 905 10.93 -18.44 80.20
CA ARG A 905 10.08 -17.93 81.29
C ARG A 905 9.24 -16.75 80.83
N ASP A 906 9.87 -15.80 80.14
CA ASP A 906 9.24 -14.56 79.71
C ASP A 906 8.21 -14.83 78.59
N SER A 907 8.38 -15.92 77.84
CA SER A 907 7.42 -16.38 76.83
C SER A 907 6.08 -16.88 77.36
N ARG A 908 5.97 -17.17 78.67
CA ARG A 908 4.83 -17.90 79.24
C ARG A 908 4.46 -17.53 80.67
N GLN A 909 3.85 -16.36 80.85
CA GLN A 909 2.92 -16.22 81.97
C GLN A 909 1.58 -16.93 81.65
N GLY A 910 1.50 -18.24 81.94
CA GLY A 910 0.21 -18.88 82.27
C GLY A 910 -0.36 -19.99 81.36
N ASP A 911 0.28 -20.40 80.26
CA ASP A 911 -0.28 -21.40 79.34
C ASP A 911 0.40 -22.80 79.44
N PRO A 912 -0.30 -23.82 79.99
CA PRO A 912 0.21 -25.19 80.08
C PRO A 912 0.31 -25.91 78.71
N GLU A 913 -0.32 -25.42 77.64
CA GLU A 913 -0.36 -26.05 76.29
C GLU A 913 0.50 -25.35 75.24
N GLY A 914 1.19 -24.24 75.53
CA GLY A 914 1.91 -23.52 74.47
C GLY A 914 3.19 -24.20 73.93
N PHE A 915 3.89 -23.50 73.01
CA PHE A 915 5.23 -23.78 72.42
C PHE A 915 6.09 -24.88 73.07
N LEU A 916 6.91 -24.60 74.11
CA LEU A 916 7.67 -25.56 74.93
C LEU A 916 6.98 -26.89 75.29
N THR A 917 5.68 -26.86 75.62
CA THR A 917 4.98 -28.11 75.98
C THR A 917 4.81 -28.97 74.73
N GLU A 918 4.41 -28.36 73.62
CA GLU A 918 4.29 -29.05 72.33
C GLU A 918 5.67 -29.41 71.74
N LEU A 919 6.67 -28.56 71.93
CA LEU A 919 8.06 -28.82 71.56
C LEU A 919 8.58 -30.09 72.23
N LEU A 920 8.50 -30.16 73.57
CA LEU A 920 8.97 -31.31 74.34
C LEU A 920 8.16 -32.59 74.07
N LYS A 921 6.87 -32.47 73.71
CA LYS A 921 6.07 -33.63 73.29
C LYS A 921 6.46 -34.16 71.90
N GLY A 922 6.87 -33.25 71.01
CA GLY A 922 7.15 -33.57 69.60
C GLY A 922 8.59 -33.98 69.29
N LEU A 923 9.55 -33.62 70.15
CA LEU A 923 10.96 -33.98 69.95
C LEU A 923 11.18 -35.50 70.06
N ASP A 924 12.06 -36.03 69.20
CA ASP A 924 12.45 -37.44 69.24
C ASP A 924 13.26 -37.73 70.52
N ALA A 925 12.74 -38.63 71.35
CA ALA A 925 13.34 -38.95 72.64
C ALA A 925 14.74 -39.59 72.53
N GLY A 926 15.03 -40.26 71.40
CA GLY A 926 16.35 -40.83 71.12
C GLY A 926 17.38 -39.75 70.85
N VAL A 927 17.07 -38.83 69.92
CA VAL A 927 17.97 -37.71 69.55
C VAL A 927 18.21 -36.79 70.74
N VAL A 928 17.16 -36.46 71.50
CA VAL A 928 17.29 -35.67 72.74
C VAL A 928 18.15 -36.42 73.77
N SER A 929 17.97 -37.73 73.94
CA SER A 929 18.79 -38.50 74.89
C SER A 929 20.26 -38.58 74.49
N GLU A 930 20.56 -38.65 73.19
CA GLU A 930 21.92 -38.71 72.66
C GLU A 930 22.64 -37.36 72.80
N ALA A 931 22.00 -36.27 72.37
CA ALA A 931 22.50 -34.90 72.58
C ALA A 931 22.74 -34.58 74.07
N ILE A 932 21.84 -35.03 74.96
CA ILE A 932 22.04 -34.89 76.40
C ILE A 932 23.26 -35.69 76.88
N ASN A 933 23.44 -36.92 76.40
CA ASN A 933 24.55 -37.78 76.79
C ASN A 933 25.92 -37.23 76.31
N ASP A 934 25.96 -36.61 75.12
CA ASP A 934 27.16 -36.01 74.56
C ASP A 934 27.55 -34.72 75.30
N SER A 935 26.57 -33.91 75.71
CA SER A 935 26.80 -32.73 76.55
C SER A 935 27.44 -33.06 77.92
N PHE A 936 27.29 -34.30 78.41
CA PHE A 936 27.95 -34.79 79.63
C PHE A 936 29.39 -35.30 79.40
N SER A 937 29.79 -35.49 78.15
CA SER A 937 31.07 -36.11 77.78
C SER A 937 32.23 -35.10 77.68
N TYR A 938 31.97 -33.79 77.75
CA TYR A 938 32.98 -32.74 77.64
C TYR A 938 33.59 -32.37 79.01
N ASN A 939 34.68 -33.05 79.38
CA ASN A 939 35.54 -32.69 80.51
C ASN A 939 36.75 -31.88 80.02
N GLY A 940 36.86 -30.58 80.36
CA GLY A 940 38.20 -29.97 80.41
C GLY A 940 38.45 -28.45 80.24
N ASP A 941 37.48 -27.53 80.13
CA ASP A 941 37.81 -26.08 80.02
C ASP A 941 37.69 -25.33 81.37
N PRO A 942 38.79 -24.74 81.90
CA PRO A 942 38.79 -23.96 83.14
C PRO A 942 38.15 -22.56 83.08
N ARG A 943 37.57 -22.13 81.94
CA ARG A 943 37.15 -20.73 81.71
C ARG A 943 35.64 -20.46 81.84
N LEU A 944 34.84 -21.42 82.28
CA LEU A 944 33.38 -21.27 82.44
C LEU A 944 33.00 -20.45 83.70
N PRO A 945 32.12 -19.43 83.60
CA PRO A 945 31.86 -18.50 84.69
C PRO A 945 30.59 -18.82 85.51
N TYR A 946 30.71 -19.62 86.58
CA TYR A 946 29.96 -19.43 87.85
C TYR A 946 30.54 -20.32 88.96
N TYR A 947 30.87 -19.71 90.10
CA TYR A 947 31.58 -20.35 91.23
C TYR A 947 30.57 -20.81 92.30
N ASP A 948 30.37 -22.13 92.47
CA ASP A 948 29.76 -22.69 93.69
C ASP A 948 30.87 -22.94 94.75
N PRO A 949 30.89 -22.20 95.88
CA PRO A 949 31.90 -22.37 96.91
C PRO A 949 31.91 -23.75 97.58
N ALA A 950 30.89 -24.60 97.39
CA ALA A 950 30.84 -25.95 97.94
C ALA A 950 31.55 -27.01 97.09
N TYR A 951 31.73 -26.79 95.78
CA TYR A 951 32.32 -27.77 94.85
C TYR A 951 33.18 -27.11 93.76
N PRO A 952 34.45 -26.78 94.06
CA PRO A 952 35.32 -25.95 93.20
C PRO A 952 35.81 -26.62 91.90
N ASP A 953 35.54 -27.91 91.67
CA ASP A 953 36.10 -28.69 90.56
C ASP A 953 35.04 -29.19 89.55
N ARG A 954 33.80 -28.67 89.58
CA ARG A 954 32.73 -29.11 88.67
C ARG A 954 32.25 -27.97 87.75
N PRO A 955 32.44 -28.08 86.41
CA PRO A 955 31.75 -27.20 85.46
C PRO A 955 30.25 -27.50 85.43
N SER A 956 29.43 -26.45 85.34
CA SER A 956 27.95 -26.55 85.29
C SER A 956 27.47 -26.75 83.85
N THR A 957 26.62 -27.76 83.63
CA THR A 957 25.95 -28.10 82.38
C THR A 957 24.61 -27.36 82.20
N PHE A 958 24.00 -27.38 81.01
CA PHE A 958 22.66 -26.84 80.75
C PHE A 958 21.60 -27.33 81.76
N PHE A 959 21.73 -28.57 82.24
CA PHE A 959 20.84 -29.16 83.25
C PHE A 959 21.20 -28.82 84.70
N ASP A 960 22.39 -28.27 84.95
CA ASP A 960 22.76 -27.70 86.25
C ASP A 960 22.11 -26.32 86.47
N VAL A 961 21.49 -25.71 85.44
CA VAL A 961 20.80 -24.41 85.58
C VAL A 961 19.32 -24.45 85.20
N THR A 962 18.85 -25.51 84.53
CA THR A 962 17.46 -25.64 84.06
C THR A 962 16.58 -26.38 85.07
N TRP A 963 15.51 -25.72 85.54
CA TRP A 963 14.54 -26.27 86.51
C TRP A 963 13.26 -26.72 85.81
N PHE A 964 12.90 -28.00 85.95
CA PHE A 964 11.71 -28.57 85.36
C PHE A 964 10.57 -28.63 86.36
N ARG A 965 9.40 -28.14 85.98
CA ARG A 965 8.18 -28.31 86.76
C ARG A 965 7.63 -29.71 86.54
N VAL A 966 7.83 -30.60 87.50
CA VAL A 966 7.33 -31.97 87.45
C VAL A 966 6.11 -32.08 88.35
N ASN A 967 5.00 -32.57 87.78
CA ASN A 967 3.85 -32.98 88.56
C ASN A 967 4.09 -34.40 89.05
N VAL A 968 4.45 -34.55 90.32
CA VAL A 968 4.73 -35.86 90.90
C VAL A 968 3.44 -36.37 91.57
N LEU A 969 2.99 -37.55 91.15
CA LEU A 969 1.96 -38.32 91.83
C LEU A 969 2.64 -39.15 92.94
N ALA A 970 2.81 -38.56 94.11
CA ALA A 970 3.28 -39.31 95.27
C ALA A 970 2.11 -40.13 95.84
N PHE A 971 2.27 -41.45 95.89
CA PHE A 971 1.31 -42.40 96.50
C PHE A 971 -0.13 -42.32 95.97
N GLY A 972 -0.32 -41.98 94.69
CA GLY A 972 -1.61 -42.10 94.01
C GLY A 972 -2.75 -41.20 94.51
N MET A 973 -2.50 -40.24 95.43
CA MET A 973 -3.58 -39.41 96.00
C MET A 973 -3.29 -37.91 96.06
N PHE A 974 -2.03 -37.45 95.93
CA PHE A 974 -1.70 -36.03 95.99
C PHE A 974 -0.93 -35.59 94.75
N ARG A 975 -1.44 -34.57 94.05
CA ARG A 975 -0.68 -33.82 93.05
C ARG A 975 0.23 -32.83 93.78
N GLN A 976 1.53 -33.07 93.76
CA GLN A 976 2.51 -32.06 94.18
C GLN A 976 3.25 -31.52 92.96
N VAL A 977 3.41 -30.20 92.95
CA VAL A 977 4.27 -29.50 91.98
C VAL A 977 5.66 -29.45 92.59
N VAL A 978 6.62 -30.09 91.94
CA VAL A 978 8.02 -30.07 92.37
C VAL A 978 8.85 -29.48 91.24
N TRP A 979 9.74 -28.56 91.56
CA TRP A 979 10.76 -28.08 90.64
C TRP A 979 11.98 -28.99 90.78
N VAL A 980 12.36 -29.66 89.70
CA VAL A 980 13.43 -30.67 89.69
C VAL A 980 14.55 -30.19 88.76
N GLN A 981 15.76 -30.13 89.29
CA GLN A 981 17.01 -29.95 88.56
C GLN A 981 17.53 -31.36 88.19
N LEU A 982 17.90 -31.58 86.92
CA LEU A 982 18.12 -32.93 86.37
C LEU A 982 19.41 -33.59 86.88
N LEU A 983 20.42 -32.81 87.28
CA LEU A 983 21.62 -33.28 87.98
C LEU A 983 21.77 -32.52 89.31
N GLY A 984 21.29 -33.12 90.40
CA GLY A 984 21.12 -32.40 91.66
C GLY A 984 22.38 -32.13 92.47
N ALA A 985 22.35 -31.06 93.27
CA ALA A 985 22.77 -31.06 94.68
C ALA A 985 22.38 -29.77 95.44
N ALA A 986 21.09 -29.48 95.62
CA ALA A 986 20.66 -28.64 96.74
C ALA A 986 19.25 -29.04 97.22
N VAL A 987 19.19 -30.09 98.04
CA VAL A 987 18.09 -30.23 99.01
C VAL A 987 18.34 -29.18 100.09
N ASN A 988 17.58 -28.08 100.09
CA ASN A 988 17.26 -27.20 101.24
C ASN A 988 16.58 -25.91 100.72
N ARG A 989 15.40 -25.45 101.15
CA ARG A 989 14.47 -25.82 102.22
C ARG A 989 13.05 -25.48 101.77
N TRP A 990 12.12 -26.33 102.16
CA TRP A 990 10.71 -26.00 102.24
C TRP A 990 10.47 -25.05 103.43
N ASN A 991 9.81 -23.91 103.22
CA ASN A 991 8.76 -23.37 104.11
C ASN A 991 8.01 -22.19 103.45
N PRO A 992 6.77 -21.91 103.87
CA PRO A 992 5.57 -21.84 103.05
C PRO A 992 5.39 -20.56 102.21
#